data_AF-A0A7Y4R0B9-F1
#
_entry.id   AF-A0A7Y4R0B9-F1
#
_cell.length_a   1.000
_cell.length_b   1.000
_cell.length_c   1.000
_cell.angle_alpha   90.00
_cell.angle_beta   90.00
_cell.angle_gamma   90.00
#
_symmetry.space_group_name_H-M   'P 1'
#
loop_
_entity.id
_entity.type
_entity.pdbx_description
1 polymer ?
#
loop_
_entity_poly.entity_id
_entity_poly.type
_entity_poly.pdbx_seq_one_letter_code
_entity_poly.pdbx_strand_id
1 'polypeptide(L)'
;MNLFRPVLILLLALSSPIFLGAQNGPPSEDVINKMKTALAPLFQENQDYVFSDLMSEANGNGFRISGNATFFQMNSVTLVATFASADVMARFELQFPQGSKLPNDAQQKLAKQNIVNWMPSEIQKVVSLQSLYVELAQNTISTVGIHFAAQQDWNPVAGIAAKNIVVDFNLNNPLGAVSISSTLKSDFKIGDASIKVGATLSSNPNDCVLTGDISNLSLGNVLSSIGMNKAPEWPDAFWNLSMSKGTISIAPFAKTLSLNTTSDFGQVEFFINASKTPAEFMVGVSPPSDFSFKRIDPNLGVLDNVGLKNTAIVLASSTQKTRLALFKKLGQETEVTRGLTLLSLYDISAMSKEVEKLIGKSQLLLRATVSNNPGEMKLMASLDTNIPFDAKQTTILKNVNFTIAPNPANFEVSLGGTLDVKAEKNRTLSFTTRVAVNITNAELSIEGIMNGTWDRPFETNGVQLIDLGIGVGVSFKTTPLPMPTMQFKGKIKVGDPRNPAFAGDVTFALDPSNPTQCMIDAGFNQILMKDLVRVVQYSNPSFRVPDDSRNLINSMGVTDARLTIVPGLTTVTVLEKNYDPGFLIKGNAAIDGYNTNLLVGISTGGIKAGAGISSIVFPPYFSFTGALDKPHPFFNMVLSTTDPKSSKIAYSGKATVLKLTAESDMMLSDKGFDLYMNGKIFDKFQAKLRIAAGSTKDGAGYNVMATMDSDLQKYISDIASAEIDKATKNSQKAFKEAQTTLTQKQQEVSTLNVEIEKQRAIVQAERDKDCKKFNDAEADVKRDRKKVNNLKDDIDDKEDKIKKLAKAIEKDATKAIENGAKITKLKAEVVGLEAAVATAKGVLKASEKVLEALGKGCDQTPIDLDPRIAGLITARETADKSLQAAKVIVQGTGAITGGSLKATKYIVEKGSTGVVTITYAYFESKLNVADGGMVSMKVKGTYAGEPLDQSFTINLPSPQATVEAFAQQLLK
;
A
#
# COMPACT_ATOMS: atom_id res chain seq x y z
N MET A 1 139.38 -27.09 -2.76
CA MET A 1 140.56 -26.90 -1.88
C MET A 1 140.11 -27.23 -0.46
N ASN A 2 140.55 -28.35 0.11
CA ASN A 2 141.78 -28.57 0.91
C ASN A 2 141.47 -28.38 2.41
N LEU A 3 141.37 -29.45 3.23
CA LEU A 3 142.45 -30.22 3.91
C LEU A 3 143.01 -29.48 5.15
N PHE A 4 143.18 -30.02 6.37
CA PHE A 4 142.99 -31.37 6.99
C PHE A 4 142.06 -31.27 8.25
N ARG A 5 141.68 -32.25 9.12
CA ARG A 5 142.16 -33.61 9.58
C ARG A 5 143.38 -33.63 10.54
N PRO A 6 143.61 -34.65 11.41
CA PRO A 6 142.72 -35.75 11.89
C PRO A 6 142.82 -36.18 13.41
N VAL A 7 142.00 -37.18 13.82
CA VAL A 7 142.17 -38.17 14.94
C VAL A 7 142.02 -37.68 16.42
N LEU A 8 141.06 -38.16 17.26
CA LEU A 8 140.77 -39.49 17.92
C LEU A 8 141.67 -39.81 19.15
N ILE A 9 141.27 -40.48 20.27
CA ILE A 9 140.10 -41.31 20.67
C ILE A 9 139.87 -41.21 22.22
N LEU A 10 138.64 -41.38 22.77
CA LEU A 10 138.18 -42.47 23.70
C LEU A 10 136.71 -42.23 24.20
N LEU A 11 136.18 -43.07 25.11
CA LEU A 11 134.74 -43.44 25.24
C LEU A 11 133.96 -42.90 26.48
N LEU A 12 132.62 -42.90 26.33
CA LEU A 12 131.55 -43.18 27.32
C LEU A 12 131.25 -42.21 28.49
N ALA A 13 130.22 -41.37 28.28
CA ALA A 13 129.10 -41.17 29.20
C ALA A 13 127.85 -40.72 28.40
N LEU A 14 126.63 -40.95 28.89
CA LEU A 14 125.39 -40.60 28.18
C LEU A 14 124.97 -39.13 28.38
N SER A 15 124.46 -38.50 27.33
CA SER A 15 123.78 -37.21 27.39
C SER A 15 122.45 -37.26 26.61
N SER A 16 121.33 -37.16 27.34
CA SER A 16 119.99 -36.97 26.78
C SER A 16 119.37 -35.73 27.41
N PRO A 17 118.86 -34.75 26.64
CA PRO A 17 118.12 -33.63 27.20
C PRO A 17 116.78 -34.12 27.74
N ILE A 18 116.40 -33.66 28.94
CA ILE A 18 115.15 -34.07 29.58
C ILE A 18 113.97 -33.37 28.92
N PHE A 19 113.11 -34.15 28.25
CA PHE A 19 111.76 -33.71 27.91
C PHE A 19 110.93 -33.61 29.19
N LEU A 20 110.49 -32.40 29.55
CA LEU A 20 109.39 -32.20 30.49
C LEU A 20 108.07 -32.54 29.77
N GLY A 21 107.68 -33.81 29.84
CA GLY A 21 106.39 -34.27 29.32
C GLY A 21 105.24 -33.71 30.16
N ALA A 22 104.32 -32.99 29.52
CA ALA A 22 103.07 -32.57 30.16
C ALA A 22 102.23 -33.81 30.54
N GLN A 23 102.01 -34.02 31.83
CA GLN A 23 101.07 -35.03 32.32
C GLN A 23 99.72 -34.36 32.63
N ASN A 24 98.63 -35.04 32.28
CA ASN A 24 97.30 -34.63 32.73
C ASN A 24 97.20 -34.94 34.24
N GLY A 25 96.98 -33.91 35.06
CA GLY A 25 97.06 -33.99 36.52
C GLY A 25 97.01 -32.61 37.18
N PRO A 26 97.20 -32.49 38.50
CA PRO A 26 97.24 -31.19 39.16
C PRO A 26 98.42 -30.34 38.63
N PRO A 27 98.23 -29.04 38.34
CA PRO A 27 99.30 -28.16 37.86
C PRO A 27 100.37 -27.95 38.94
N SER A 28 101.62 -27.72 38.51
CA SER A 28 102.72 -27.45 39.43
C SER A 28 102.56 -26.09 40.12
N GLU A 29 103.12 -25.97 41.32
CA GLU A 29 103.04 -24.75 42.13
C GLU A 29 103.67 -23.53 41.43
N ASP A 30 104.73 -23.72 40.65
CA ASP A 30 105.31 -22.69 39.76
C ASP A 30 104.29 -22.17 38.73
N VAL A 31 103.55 -23.07 38.07
CA VAL A 31 102.53 -22.72 37.07
C VAL A 31 101.32 -22.03 37.72
N ILE A 32 100.89 -22.46 38.90
CA ILE A 32 99.87 -21.77 39.69
C ILE A 32 100.36 -20.36 40.07
N ASN A 33 101.59 -20.22 40.56
CA ASN A 33 102.15 -18.93 40.94
C ASN A 33 102.32 -17.99 39.74
N LYS A 34 102.72 -18.50 38.56
CA LYS A 34 102.73 -17.73 37.30
C LYS A 34 101.34 -17.21 36.92
N MET A 35 100.30 -18.06 37.02
CA MET A 35 98.91 -17.65 36.80
C MET A 35 98.49 -16.54 37.78
N LYS A 36 98.77 -16.71 39.08
CA LYS A 36 98.52 -15.69 40.11
C LYS A 36 99.24 -14.38 39.82
N THR A 37 100.53 -14.43 39.47
CA THR A 37 101.35 -13.25 39.15
C THR A 37 100.83 -12.48 37.94
N ALA A 38 100.35 -13.18 36.90
CA ALA A 38 99.77 -12.53 35.71
C ALA A 38 98.40 -11.88 35.99
N LEU A 39 97.65 -12.36 36.99
CA LEU A 39 96.37 -11.80 37.42
C LEU A 39 96.50 -10.70 38.49
N ALA A 40 97.59 -10.72 39.28
CA ALA A 40 97.87 -9.80 40.40
C ALA A 40 97.72 -8.29 40.08
N PRO A 41 98.01 -7.78 38.86
CA PRO A 41 97.80 -6.37 38.52
C PRO A 41 96.34 -5.91 38.58
N LEU A 42 95.37 -6.83 38.55
CA LEU A 42 93.94 -6.51 38.50
C LEU A 42 93.09 -7.28 39.53
N PHE A 43 93.56 -8.44 40.01
CA PHE A 43 92.86 -9.29 40.97
C PHE A 43 93.79 -9.75 42.10
N GLN A 44 93.32 -9.68 43.34
CA GLN A 44 94.05 -10.01 44.56
C GLN A 44 93.52 -11.31 45.17
N GLU A 45 94.41 -12.24 45.47
CA GLU A 45 94.08 -13.51 46.11
C GLU A 45 93.48 -13.28 47.51
N ASN A 46 92.50 -14.10 47.89
CA ASN A 46 91.70 -14.00 49.12
C ASN A 46 90.79 -12.76 49.24
N GLN A 47 90.80 -11.84 48.26
CA GLN A 47 89.84 -10.73 48.17
C GLN A 47 88.93 -10.88 46.94
N ASP A 48 89.52 -10.91 45.73
CA ASP A 48 88.78 -11.11 44.50
C ASP A 48 88.65 -12.59 44.14
N TYR A 49 89.62 -13.44 44.48
CA TYR A 49 89.59 -14.86 44.11
C TYR A 49 90.22 -15.83 45.11
N VAL A 50 89.73 -17.07 45.09
CA VAL A 50 90.36 -18.28 45.65
C VAL A 50 90.14 -19.42 44.64
N PHE A 51 91.20 -20.16 44.31
CA PHE A 51 91.12 -21.28 43.36
C PHE A 51 90.98 -22.64 44.09
N SER A 52 90.23 -23.57 43.50
CA SER A 52 90.16 -24.97 43.93
C SER A 52 90.15 -25.92 42.74
N ASP A 53 90.41 -27.21 43.00
CA ASP A 53 90.18 -28.30 42.04
C ASP A 53 90.89 -28.13 40.68
N LEU A 54 92.07 -27.50 40.69
CA LEU A 54 92.83 -27.19 39.48
C LEU A 54 93.41 -28.45 38.83
N MET A 55 93.23 -28.56 37.52
CA MET A 55 93.75 -29.63 36.66
C MET A 55 94.46 -29.02 35.44
N SER A 56 95.54 -29.65 35.00
CA SER A 56 96.33 -29.28 33.82
C SER A 56 96.12 -30.28 32.69
N GLU A 57 95.97 -29.78 31.46
CA GLU A 57 95.82 -30.56 30.23
C GLU A 57 96.70 -30.01 29.10
N ALA A 58 97.32 -30.89 28.31
CA ALA A 58 98.14 -30.48 27.15
C ALA A 58 97.28 -29.84 26.04
N ASN A 59 97.74 -28.74 25.45
CA ASN A 59 97.00 -27.97 24.44
C ASN A 59 97.93 -27.42 23.35
N GLY A 60 98.20 -28.26 22.32
CA GLY A 60 99.11 -27.91 21.23
C GLY A 60 100.55 -27.74 21.71
N ASN A 61 101.17 -26.59 21.42
CA ASN A 61 102.51 -26.24 21.90
C ASN A 61 102.53 -25.67 23.34
N GLY A 62 101.37 -25.61 23.99
CA GLY A 62 101.19 -25.12 25.36
C GLY A 62 100.26 -26.03 26.16
N PHE A 63 99.55 -25.45 27.13
CA PHE A 63 98.68 -26.19 28.04
C PHE A 63 97.48 -25.35 28.48
N ARG A 64 96.52 -26.00 29.12
CA ARG A 64 95.38 -25.38 29.78
C ARG A 64 95.35 -25.77 31.25
N ILE A 65 94.94 -24.84 32.10
CA ILE A 65 94.51 -25.11 33.47
C ILE A 65 93.00 -24.96 33.51
N SER A 66 92.27 -25.98 33.94
CA SER A 66 90.84 -25.91 34.24
C SER A 66 90.62 -26.12 35.74
N GLY A 67 89.46 -25.72 36.26
CA GLY A 67 89.12 -25.94 37.67
C GLY A 67 88.00 -25.03 38.17
N ASN A 68 87.94 -24.84 39.48
CA ASN A 68 86.94 -24.03 40.17
C ASN A 68 87.55 -22.79 40.83
N ALA A 69 86.71 -21.79 41.07
CA ALA A 69 87.01 -20.63 41.87
C ALA A 69 85.80 -20.18 42.72
N THR A 70 86.11 -19.56 43.85
CA THR A 70 85.31 -18.43 44.33
C THR A 70 85.88 -17.18 43.66
N PHE A 71 85.06 -16.37 42.98
CA PHE A 71 85.49 -15.15 42.29
C PHE A 71 84.48 -14.00 42.52
N PHE A 72 84.97 -12.82 42.93
CA PHE A 72 84.16 -11.70 43.44
C PHE A 72 83.06 -12.14 44.43
N GLN A 73 83.43 -12.98 45.41
CA GLN A 73 82.55 -13.59 46.41
C GLN A 73 81.46 -14.55 45.85
N MET A 74 81.42 -14.79 44.53
CA MET A 74 80.56 -15.82 43.92
C MET A 74 81.28 -17.17 43.93
N ASN A 75 80.63 -18.20 44.47
CA ASN A 75 81.14 -19.57 44.49
C ASN A 75 80.78 -20.33 43.20
N SER A 76 81.41 -21.49 42.98
CA SER A 76 81.14 -22.37 41.83
C SER A 76 81.32 -21.71 40.46
N VAL A 77 82.28 -20.79 40.36
CA VAL A 77 82.74 -20.23 39.09
C VAL A 77 83.75 -21.21 38.51
N THR A 78 83.52 -21.72 37.31
CA THR A 78 84.54 -22.55 36.64
C THR A 78 85.54 -21.66 35.90
N LEU A 79 86.79 -22.10 35.82
CA LEU A 79 87.87 -21.34 35.17
C LEU A 79 88.59 -22.15 34.09
N VAL A 80 89.13 -21.44 33.09
CA VAL A 80 90.06 -21.96 32.09
C VAL A 80 91.17 -20.93 31.82
N ALA A 81 92.38 -21.23 32.27
CA ALA A 81 93.59 -20.53 31.83
C ALA A 81 94.18 -21.23 30.61
N THR A 82 94.53 -20.49 29.56
CA THR A 82 95.23 -21.01 28.36
C THR A 82 96.61 -20.39 28.27
N PHE A 83 97.62 -21.25 28.31
CA PHE A 83 99.04 -20.91 28.18
C PHE A 83 99.53 -21.25 26.77
N ALA A 84 100.16 -20.27 26.12
CA ALA A 84 100.75 -20.42 24.78
C ALA A 84 102.15 -21.07 24.81
N SER A 85 102.82 -21.04 25.97
CA SER A 85 104.06 -21.72 26.28
C SER A 85 104.19 -21.91 27.80
N ALA A 86 105.28 -22.55 28.27
CA ALA A 86 105.56 -22.75 29.70
C ALA A 86 105.49 -21.48 30.56
N ASP A 87 105.78 -20.31 29.96
CA ASP A 87 105.96 -19.04 30.68
C ASP A 87 105.03 -17.91 30.18
N VAL A 88 104.10 -18.20 29.26
CA VAL A 88 103.19 -17.19 28.69
C VAL A 88 101.73 -17.63 28.79
N MET A 89 100.99 -17.03 29.72
CA MET A 89 99.52 -17.07 29.74
C MET A 89 98.99 -16.10 28.68
N ALA A 90 98.08 -16.56 27.83
CA ALA A 90 97.50 -15.76 26.74
C ALA A 90 96.06 -15.34 27.04
N ARG A 91 95.28 -16.20 27.70
CA ARG A 91 93.89 -15.95 28.09
C ARG A 91 93.55 -16.64 29.41
N PHE A 92 92.78 -15.98 30.26
CA PHE A 92 92.19 -16.53 31.48
C PHE A 92 90.69 -16.25 31.46
N GLU A 93 89.85 -17.27 31.61
CA GLU A 93 88.41 -17.18 31.41
C GLU A 93 87.65 -17.80 32.57
N LEU A 94 86.59 -17.13 33.00
CA LEU A 94 85.69 -17.49 34.10
C LEU A 94 84.28 -17.67 33.56
N GLN A 95 83.63 -18.75 33.94
CA GLN A 95 82.23 -19.05 33.63
C GLN A 95 81.44 -19.15 34.94
N PHE A 96 80.51 -18.21 35.13
CA PHE A 96 79.74 -18.03 36.36
C PHE A 96 78.46 -18.88 36.35
N PRO A 97 77.90 -19.22 37.54
CA PRO A 97 76.59 -19.86 37.64
C PRO A 97 75.45 -18.91 37.24
N GLN A 98 74.30 -19.48 36.87
CA GLN A 98 73.11 -18.71 36.48
C GLN A 98 72.65 -17.76 37.60
N GLY A 99 72.23 -16.54 37.23
CA GLY A 99 71.78 -15.52 38.18
C GLY A 99 72.88 -14.68 38.83
N SER A 100 74.16 -14.98 38.57
CA SER A 100 75.31 -14.19 39.06
C SER A 100 75.27 -12.71 38.65
N LYS A 101 75.84 -11.84 39.50
CA LYS A 101 75.85 -10.39 39.31
C LYS A 101 77.24 -9.84 39.61
N LEU A 102 77.77 -9.01 38.71
CA LEU A 102 79.06 -8.35 38.90
C LEU A 102 78.95 -7.22 39.95
N PRO A 103 79.62 -7.30 41.11
CA PRO A 103 79.50 -6.28 42.17
C PRO A 103 79.95 -4.89 41.71
N ASN A 104 79.45 -3.83 42.35
CA ASN A 104 79.83 -2.45 42.02
C ASN A 104 81.35 -2.23 42.19
N ASP A 105 81.93 -2.74 43.26
CA ASP A 105 83.36 -2.58 43.54
C ASP A 105 84.23 -3.30 42.49
N ALA A 106 83.76 -4.44 41.98
CA ALA A 106 84.38 -5.14 40.86
C ALA A 106 84.28 -4.33 39.55
N GLN A 107 83.15 -3.69 39.27
CA GLN A 107 83.01 -2.78 38.11
C GLN A 107 83.95 -1.57 38.23
N GLN A 108 84.04 -0.95 39.40
CA GLN A 108 84.96 0.15 39.66
C GLN A 108 86.42 -0.28 39.50
N LYS A 109 86.79 -1.47 39.97
CA LYS A 109 88.14 -2.03 39.83
C LYS A 109 88.52 -2.31 38.37
N LEU A 110 87.60 -2.90 37.60
CA LEU A 110 87.83 -3.30 36.21
C LEU A 110 87.75 -2.13 35.20
N ALA A 111 86.79 -1.23 35.39
CA ALA A 111 86.39 -0.23 34.40
C ALA A 111 86.47 1.22 34.88
N LYS A 112 86.79 1.46 36.16
CA LYS A 112 86.84 2.78 36.82
C LYS A 112 85.48 3.52 36.80
N GLN A 113 84.39 2.76 36.59
CA GLN A 113 82.99 3.22 36.61
C GLN A 113 82.02 2.02 36.67
N ASN A 114 80.76 2.28 37.03
CA ASN A 114 79.69 1.26 37.05
C ASN A 114 79.13 1.00 35.65
N ILE A 115 79.83 0.18 34.84
CA ILE A 115 79.43 -0.17 33.46
C ILE A 115 78.03 -0.79 33.34
N VAL A 116 77.51 -1.43 34.39
CA VAL A 116 76.13 -1.98 34.41
C VAL A 116 75.09 -0.87 34.20
N ASN A 117 75.38 0.37 34.61
CA ASN A 117 74.48 1.52 34.38
C ASN A 117 74.31 1.90 32.91
N TRP A 118 75.18 1.42 32.01
CA TRP A 118 75.04 1.62 30.56
C TRP A 118 73.98 0.68 29.95
N MET A 119 73.60 -0.39 30.67
CA MET A 119 72.45 -1.22 30.31
C MET A 119 71.14 -0.59 30.82
N PRO A 120 70.05 -0.63 30.05
CA PRO A 120 68.70 -0.26 30.53
C PRO A 120 68.31 -1.06 31.78
N SER A 121 67.68 -0.41 32.77
CA SER A 121 67.34 -1.02 34.06
C SER A 121 66.30 -2.14 34.00
N GLU A 122 65.66 -2.35 32.85
CA GLU A 122 64.82 -3.51 32.57
C GLU A 122 65.63 -4.69 32.03
N ILE A 123 66.65 -4.42 31.21
CA ILE A 123 67.60 -5.44 30.73
C ILE A 123 68.46 -5.95 31.89
N GLN A 124 68.90 -5.07 32.80
CA GLN A 124 69.59 -5.44 34.05
C GLN A 124 68.81 -6.43 34.94
N LYS A 125 67.48 -6.57 34.76
CA LYS A 125 66.64 -7.51 35.52
C LYS A 125 66.47 -8.86 34.84
N VAL A 126 66.85 -8.99 33.57
CA VAL A 126 66.72 -10.24 32.80
C VAL A 126 68.05 -10.89 32.45
N VAL A 127 69.16 -10.14 32.41
CA VAL A 127 70.49 -10.69 32.19
C VAL A 127 71.22 -10.98 33.50
N SER A 128 72.04 -12.02 33.52
CA SER A 128 73.04 -12.29 34.57
C SER A 128 74.44 -12.33 33.98
N LEU A 129 75.46 -12.11 34.81
CA LEU A 129 76.86 -12.34 34.44
C LEU A 129 77.02 -13.81 34.06
N GLN A 130 77.43 -14.08 32.82
CA GLN A 130 77.69 -15.43 32.33
C GLN A 130 79.19 -15.72 32.34
N SER A 131 80.02 -14.86 31.75
CA SER A 131 81.48 -15.05 31.74
C SER A 131 82.26 -13.75 31.86
N LEU A 132 83.51 -13.88 32.30
CA LEU A 132 84.52 -12.83 32.29
C LEU A 132 85.82 -13.45 31.76
N TYR A 133 86.41 -12.86 30.73
CA TYR A 133 87.72 -13.29 30.22
C TYR A 133 88.72 -12.15 30.29
N VAL A 134 89.99 -12.53 30.38
CA VAL A 134 91.17 -11.66 30.48
C VAL A 134 92.12 -12.12 29.37
N GLU A 135 92.48 -11.22 28.46
CA GLU A 135 93.49 -11.47 27.44
C GLU A 135 94.79 -10.76 27.80
N LEU A 136 95.91 -11.42 27.51
CA LEU A 136 97.23 -11.00 27.96
C LEU A 136 98.23 -11.00 26.80
N ALA A 137 98.87 -9.85 26.60
CA ALA A 137 100.03 -9.72 25.73
C ALA A 137 101.30 -9.85 26.57
N GLN A 138 102.08 -10.92 26.37
CA GLN A 138 103.32 -11.19 27.13
C GLN A 138 103.10 -11.14 28.66
N ASN A 139 102.09 -11.87 29.16
CA ASN A 139 101.63 -11.85 30.56
C ASN A 139 101.11 -10.50 31.10
N THR A 140 101.06 -9.43 30.29
CA THR A 140 100.46 -8.16 30.68
C THR A 140 99.00 -8.12 30.21
N ILE A 141 98.06 -7.86 31.13
CA ILE A 141 96.62 -7.79 30.81
C ILE A 141 96.36 -6.66 29.79
N SER A 142 95.92 -7.02 28.59
CA SER A 142 95.59 -6.08 27.51
C SER A 142 94.10 -5.72 27.49
N THR A 143 93.24 -6.72 27.69
CA THR A 143 91.78 -6.58 27.59
C THR A 143 91.08 -7.45 28.62
N VAL A 144 89.99 -6.95 29.22
CA VAL A 144 89.01 -7.76 29.97
C VAL A 144 87.68 -7.72 29.26
N GLY A 145 87.17 -8.87 28.84
CA GLY A 145 85.81 -9.03 28.33
C GLY A 145 84.85 -9.50 29.42
N ILE A 146 83.64 -8.95 29.44
CA ILE A 146 82.59 -9.27 30.41
C ILE A 146 81.31 -9.52 29.61
N HIS A 147 80.71 -10.70 29.80
CA HIS A 147 79.59 -11.20 29.02
C HIS A 147 78.39 -11.47 29.94
N PHE A 148 77.28 -10.78 29.67
CA PHE A 148 75.99 -10.99 30.33
C PHE A 148 75.00 -11.61 29.36
N ALA A 149 74.17 -12.55 29.82
CA ALA A 149 73.17 -13.22 28.99
C ALA A 149 71.81 -13.36 29.69
N ALA A 150 70.75 -13.30 28.90
CA ALA A 150 69.37 -13.44 29.34
C ALA A 150 69.10 -14.77 30.06
N GLN A 151 68.47 -14.67 31.23
CA GLN A 151 67.83 -15.77 31.95
C GLN A 151 66.31 -15.84 31.66
N GLN A 152 65.74 -14.78 31.08
CA GLN A 152 64.33 -14.65 30.71
C GLN A 152 64.15 -13.64 29.56
N ASP A 153 63.03 -13.71 28.83
CA ASP A 153 62.69 -12.74 27.79
C ASP A 153 62.42 -11.34 28.41
N TRP A 154 62.91 -10.27 27.77
CA TRP A 154 62.47 -8.90 28.08
C TRP A 154 61.29 -8.53 27.18
N ASN A 155 60.22 -8.01 27.77
CA ASN A 155 59.00 -7.62 27.05
C ASN A 155 58.84 -6.08 27.13
N PRO A 156 59.51 -5.30 26.25
CA PRO A 156 59.41 -3.82 26.25
C PRO A 156 57.98 -3.31 25.98
N VAL A 157 57.18 -4.09 25.25
CA VAL A 157 55.76 -3.84 24.97
C VAL A 157 55.03 -5.17 25.10
N ALA A 158 53.76 -5.17 25.50
CA ALA A 158 52.95 -6.38 25.49
C ALA A 158 52.99 -7.05 24.10
N GLY A 159 53.38 -8.33 24.05
CA GLY A 159 53.49 -9.13 22.84
C GLY A 159 54.67 -8.82 21.90
N ILE A 160 55.58 -7.91 22.26
CA ILE A 160 56.88 -7.71 21.60
C ILE A 160 57.96 -8.19 22.58
N ALA A 161 58.65 -9.28 22.22
CA ALA A 161 59.56 -9.99 23.12
C ALA A 161 60.99 -10.02 22.59
N ALA A 162 61.94 -9.53 23.39
CA ALA A 162 63.37 -9.59 23.16
C ALA A 162 63.93 -10.89 23.73
N LYS A 163 64.41 -11.78 22.85
CA LYS A 163 65.01 -13.08 23.18
C LYS A 163 66.53 -13.05 23.03
N ASN A 164 67.20 -14.07 23.55
CA ASN A 164 68.64 -14.31 23.36
C ASN A 164 69.50 -13.05 23.63
N ILE A 165 69.13 -12.29 24.68
CA ILE A 165 69.75 -10.99 24.94
C ILE A 165 71.16 -11.22 25.46
N VAL A 166 72.13 -10.62 24.78
CA VAL A 166 73.55 -10.66 25.10
C VAL A 166 74.04 -9.23 25.30
N VAL A 167 74.83 -9.01 26.35
CA VAL A 167 75.59 -7.76 26.53
C VAL A 167 77.05 -8.06 26.75
N ASP A 168 77.86 -7.59 25.81
CA ASP A 168 79.32 -7.67 25.84
C ASP A 168 79.92 -6.32 26.26
N PHE A 169 80.87 -6.32 27.18
CA PHE A 169 81.75 -5.19 27.48
C PHE A 169 83.21 -5.62 27.35
N ASN A 170 83.97 -5.03 26.42
CA ASN A 170 85.41 -5.24 26.32
C ASN A 170 86.15 -3.99 26.81
N LEU A 171 86.92 -4.16 27.87
CA LEU A 171 87.67 -3.15 28.60
C LEU A 171 89.14 -3.24 28.16
N ASN A 172 89.55 -2.38 27.24
CA ASN A 172 90.91 -2.33 26.71
C ASN A 172 91.79 -1.41 27.57
N ASN A 173 93.05 -1.80 27.80
CA ASN A 173 93.98 -1.13 28.71
C ASN A 173 93.42 -0.92 30.14
N PRO A 174 92.92 -1.98 30.82
CA PRO A 174 92.26 -1.84 32.13
C PRO A 174 93.18 -1.28 33.23
N LEU A 175 94.48 -1.55 33.12
CA LEU A 175 95.49 -1.04 34.06
C LEU A 175 95.73 0.48 33.89
N GLY A 176 95.64 1.00 32.67
CA GLY A 176 95.90 2.40 32.31
C GLY A 176 94.66 3.27 32.17
N ALA A 177 94.59 4.03 31.07
CA ALA A 177 93.38 4.73 30.67
C ALA A 177 92.45 3.74 29.94
N VAL A 178 91.38 3.33 30.62
CA VAL A 178 90.48 2.26 30.15
C VAL A 178 89.62 2.75 29.00
N SER A 179 89.65 2.04 27.88
CA SER A 179 88.75 2.27 26.74
C SER A 179 87.72 1.15 26.67
N ILE A 180 86.44 1.50 26.62
CA ILE A 180 85.33 0.53 26.70
C ILE A 180 84.61 0.49 25.36
N SER A 181 84.55 -0.71 24.77
CA SER A 181 83.66 -1.01 23.64
C SER A 181 82.62 -2.01 24.10
N SER A 182 81.34 -1.67 23.98
CA SER A 182 80.24 -2.49 24.50
C SER A 182 79.06 -2.60 23.55
N THR A 183 78.48 -3.80 23.44
CA THR A 183 77.35 -4.09 22.53
C THR A 183 76.25 -4.87 23.21
N LEU A 184 75.01 -4.47 22.96
CA LEU A 184 73.78 -5.19 23.31
C LEU A 184 73.23 -5.83 22.03
N LYS A 185 72.89 -7.12 22.07
CA LYS A 185 72.34 -7.89 20.93
C LYS A 185 71.10 -8.67 21.40
N SER A 186 70.12 -8.88 20.52
CA SER A 186 68.91 -9.67 20.82
C SER A 186 68.20 -10.12 19.54
N ASP A 187 67.46 -11.23 19.63
CA ASP A 187 66.45 -11.62 18.64
C ASP A 187 65.07 -11.09 19.08
N PHE A 188 64.56 -10.04 18.44
CA PHE A 188 63.25 -9.46 18.73
C PHE A 188 62.13 -10.18 17.98
N LYS A 189 61.18 -10.78 18.71
CA LYS A 189 59.94 -11.31 18.13
C LYS A 189 58.86 -10.22 18.07
N ILE A 190 58.31 -9.99 16.88
CA ILE A 190 57.17 -9.08 16.63
C ILE A 190 56.22 -9.73 15.60
N GLY A 191 54.96 -9.95 16.00
CA GLY A 191 54.11 -10.92 15.29
C GLY A 191 54.80 -12.28 15.20
N ASP A 192 54.89 -12.84 13.99
CA ASP A 192 55.56 -14.11 13.72
C ASP A 192 57.04 -13.96 13.31
N ALA A 193 57.50 -12.74 13.05
CA ALA A 193 58.88 -12.48 12.63
C ALA A 193 59.84 -12.44 13.82
N SER A 194 61.07 -12.91 13.59
CA SER A 194 62.21 -12.72 14.47
C SER A 194 63.24 -11.82 13.78
N ILE A 195 63.54 -10.68 14.38
CA ILE A 195 64.44 -9.65 13.83
C ILE A 195 65.68 -9.58 14.72
N LYS A 196 66.86 -9.76 14.13
CA LYS A 196 68.13 -9.59 14.85
C LYS A 196 68.38 -8.09 15.03
N VAL A 197 68.60 -7.67 16.28
CA VAL A 197 68.92 -6.27 16.60
C VAL A 197 70.23 -6.14 17.37
N GLY A 198 70.91 -5.02 17.17
CA GLY A 198 72.13 -4.65 17.88
C GLY A 198 72.14 -3.17 18.27
N ALA A 199 72.79 -2.85 19.39
CA ALA A 199 73.08 -1.50 19.84
C ALA A 199 74.52 -1.42 20.37
N THR A 200 75.14 -0.25 20.26
CA THR A 200 76.31 0.10 21.07
C THR A 200 75.84 0.65 22.41
N LEU A 201 76.55 0.33 23.51
CA LEU A 201 76.32 0.93 24.83
C LEU A 201 77.42 1.93 25.15
N SER A 202 77.06 3.04 25.79
CA SER A 202 77.97 4.08 26.26
C SER A 202 77.46 4.71 27.57
N SER A 203 78.19 5.68 28.11
CA SER A 203 77.75 6.50 29.24
C SER A 203 76.60 7.49 28.92
N ASN A 204 76.22 7.66 27.64
CA ASN A 204 75.05 8.39 27.21
C ASN A 204 73.88 7.43 26.93
N PRO A 205 72.80 7.43 27.73
CA PRO A 205 71.65 6.52 27.52
C PRO A 205 70.97 6.63 26.15
N ASN A 206 71.15 7.74 25.44
CA ASN A 206 70.57 7.95 24.11
C ASN A 206 71.30 7.19 22.99
N ASP A 207 72.55 6.74 23.21
CA ASP A 207 73.31 5.97 22.22
C ASP A 207 72.81 4.52 22.10
N CYS A 208 72.12 4.04 23.14
CA CYS A 208 71.51 2.71 23.20
C CYS A 208 70.23 2.66 22.37
N VAL A 209 70.38 2.56 21.05
CA VAL A 209 69.30 2.28 20.09
C VAL A 209 69.56 0.93 19.43
N LEU A 210 68.67 -0.03 19.68
CA LEU A 210 68.67 -1.35 19.06
C LEU A 210 68.11 -1.25 17.64
N THR A 211 68.97 -1.41 16.65
CA THR A 211 68.61 -1.39 15.22
C THR A 211 68.74 -2.76 14.58
N GLY A 212 67.93 -3.02 13.55
CA GLY A 212 67.95 -4.28 12.79
C GLY A 212 67.11 -4.21 11.52
N ASP A 213 67.40 -5.09 10.56
CA ASP A 213 66.79 -5.08 9.23
C ASP A 213 65.51 -5.92 9.16
N ILE A 214 64.49 -5.38 8.49
CA ILE A 214 63.18 -5.99 8.29
C ILE A 214 63.08 -6.50 6.86
N SER A 215 63.15 -7.83 6.71
CA SER A 215 62.91 -8.49 5.42
C SER A 215 61.43 -8.45 5.03
N ASN A 216 60.55 -9.02 5.85
CA ASN A 216 59.10 -9.07 5.66
C ASN A 216 58.36 -9.02 7.01
N LEU A 217 57.23 -8.31 7.06
CA LEU A 217 56.25 -8.24 8.15
C LEU A 217 54.83 -8.14 7.57
N SER A 218 53.83 -8.51 8.36
CA SER A 218 52.41 -8.21 8.12
C SER A 218 51.95 -7.16 9.12
N LEU A 219 51.30 -6.08 8.67
CA LEU A 219 50.81 -5.03 9.56
C LEU A 219 49.78 -5.58 10.56
N GLY A 220 48.85 -6.41 10.11
CA GLY A 220 47.87 -7.09 10.97
C GLY A 220 48.53 -7.95 12.04
N ASN A 221 49.58 -8.70 11.71
CA ASN A 221 50.28 -9.55 12.69
C ASN A 221 51.06 -8.72 13.71
N VAL A 222 51.64 -7.58 13.29
CA VAL A 222 52.28 -6.60 14.18
C VAL A 222 51.24 -5.99 15.14
N LEU A 223 50.09 -5.53 14.62
CA LEU A 223 49.01 -4.94 15.41
C LEU A 223 48.40 -5.95 16.39
N SER A 224 48.11 -7.18 15.96
CA SER A 224 47.61 -8.22 16.85
C SER A 224 48.63 -8.69 17.89
N SER A 225 49.94 -8.59 17.62
CA SER A 225 50.94 -8.84 18.68
C SER A 225 50.80 -7.87 19.84
N ILE A 226 50.52 -6.58 19.59
CA ILE A 226 50.24 -5.58 20.62
C ILE A 226 48.78 -5.56 21.10
N GLY A 227 48.01 -6.62 20.84
CA GLY A 227 46.64 -6.81 21.33
C GLY A 227 45.55 -6.08 20.55
N MET A 228 45.84 -5.54 19.35
CA MET A 228 44.83 -4.93 18.48
C MET A 228 44.14 -5.98 17.60
N ASN A 229 42.81 -5.95 17.60
CA ASN A 229 42.00 -6.67 16.61
C ASN A 229 41.66 -5.73 15.44
N LYS A 230 41.48 -6.29 14.24
CA LYS A 230 40.90 -5.57 13.09
C LYS A 230 39.49 -5.12 13.45
N ALA A 231 39.18 -3.83 13.30
CA ALA A 231 37.81 -3.36 13.43
C ALA A 231 36.98 -3.74 12.18
N PRO A 232 35.68 -4.09 12.29
CA PRO A 232 34.87 -4.54 11.15
C PRO A 232 34.81 -3.54 9.99
N GLU A 233 34.92 -2.25 10.28
CA GLU A 233 34.88 -1.15 9.32
C GLU A 233 36.21 -0.90 8.59
N TRP A 234 37.33 -1.53 9.00
CA TRP A 234 38.63 -1.29 8.35
C TRP A 234 38.82 -2.13 7.09
N PRO A 235 39.25 -1.54 5.95
CA PRO A 235 39.54 -2.28 4.72
C PRO A 235 40.60 -3.38 4.91
N ASP A 236 40.32 -4.56 4.36
CA ASP A 236 41.23 -5.73 4.37
C ASP A 236 42.59 -5.42 3.74
N ALA A 237 42.62 -4.60 2.69
CA ALA A 237 43.86 -4.19 2.04
C ALA A 237 44.77 -3.36 2.97
N PHE A 238 44.22 -2.60 3.93
CA PHE A 238 45.02 -1.91 4.95
C PHE A 238 45.50 -2.85 6.06
N TRP A 239 44.62 -3.76 6.53
CA TRP A 239 45.00 -4.69 7.60
C TRP A 239 46.07 -5.70 7.15
N ASN A 240 45.97 -6.18 5.91
CA ASN A 240 46.85 -7.20 5.34
C ASN A 240 48.12 -6.62 4.68
N LEU A 241 48.47 -5.35 4.94
CA LEU A 241 49.64 -4.71 4.34
C LEU A 241 50.94 -5.50 4.59
N SER A 242 51.58 -5.88 3.49
CA SER A 242 52.91 -6.52 3.53
C SER A 242 53.99 -5.44 3.60
N MET A 243 54.78 -5.47 4.65
CA MET A 243 55.84 -4.49 4.94
C MET A 243 57.20 -5.14 4.72
N SER A 244 58.04 -4.55 3.88
CA SER A 244 59.35 -5.08 3.49
C SER A 244 60.42 -3.99 3.39
N LYS A 245 61.69 -4.40 3.28
CA LYS A 245 62.86 -3.52 3.07
C LYS A 245 62.91 -2.36 4.07
N GLY A 246 62.86 -2.69 5.35
CA GLY A 246 62.76 -1.70 6.41
C GLY A 246 63.78 -1.86 7.53
N THR A 247 63.68 -1.00 8.54
CA THR A 247 64.48 -1.05 9.76
C THR A 247 63.58 -0.97 10.99
N ILE A 248 63.90 -1.75 12.03
CA ILE A 248 63.40 -1.54 13.39
C ILE A 248 64.39 -0.64 14.15
N SER A 249 63.89 0.17 15.08
CA SER A 249 64.69 0.93 16.02
C SER A 249 63.97 1.00 17.37
N ILE A 250 64.53 0.33 18.39
CA ILE A 250 64.03 0.38 19.78
C ILE A 250 65.01 1.20 20.61
N ALA A 251 64.54 2.24 21.30
CA ALA A 251 65.32 3.04 22.24
C ALA A 251 64.85 2.71 23.68
N PRO A 252 65.50 1.79 24.41
CA PRO A 252 64.95 1.22 25.64
C PRO A 252 64.79 2.25 26.76
N PHE A 253 65.77 3.17 26.90
CA PHE A 253 65.72 4.24 27.89
C PHE A 253 64.61 5.26 27.61
N ALA A 254 64.34 5.56 26.34
CA ALA A 254 63.24 6.43 25.92
C ALA A 254 61.87 5.73 25.93
N LYS A 255 61.85 4.38 26.08
CA LYS A 255 60.66 3.52 25.98
C LYS A 255 59.90 3.72 24.67
N THR A 256 60.62 3.82 23.56
CA THR A 256 60.04 3.94 22.21
C THR A 256 60.51 2.81 21.29
N LEU A 257 59.63 2.43 20.37
CA LEU A 257 59.90 1.53 19.25
C LEU A 257 59.42 2.20 17.97
N SER A 258 60.19 2.09 16.91
CA SER A 258 59.76 2.50 15.57
C SER A 258 60.11 1.44 14.51
N LEU A 259 59.28 1.35 13.48
CA LEU A 259 59.56 0.62 12.24
C LEU A 259 59.47 1.61 11.07
N ASN A 260 60.44 1.60 10.18
CA ASN A 260 60.36 2.28 8.88
C ASN A 260 60.41 1.20 7.80
N THR A 261 59.38 1.07 6.97
CA THR A 261 59.25 -0.02 5.97
C THR A 261 58.59 0.47 4.68
N THR A 262 58.51 -0.41 3.67
CA THR A 262 57.79 -0.16 2.41
C THR A 262 56.75 -1.25 2.13
N SER A 263 55.61 -0.85 1.58
CA SER A 263 54.50 -1.71 1.18
C SER A 263 54.02 -1.36 -0.23
N ASP A 264 53.06 -2.13 -0.75
CA ASP A 264 52.30 -1.83 -1.96
C ASP A 264 51.44 -0.54 -1.86
N PHE A 265 51.20 -0.06 -0.64
CA PHE A 265 50.60 1.26 -0.36
C PHE A 265 51.64 2.37 -0.11
N GLY A 266 52.94 2.12 -0.32
CA GLY A 266 54.00 3.13 -0.22
C GLY A 266 54.85 3.04 1.05
N GLN A 267 55.30 4.18 1.59
CA GLN A 267 56.14 4.23 2.79
C GLN A 267 55.28 4.01 4.05
N VAL A 268 55.70 3.11 4.94
CA VAL A 268 54.99 2.81 6.19
C VAL A 268 55.90 3.09 7.39
N GLU A 269 55.45 3.96 8.28
CA GLU A 269 56.13 4.35 9.51
C GLU A 269 55.25 3.92 10.69
N PHE A 270 55.75 3.07 11.58
CA PHE A 270 55.07 2.64 12.80
C PHE A 270 55.84 3.15 14.01
N PHE A 271 55.13 3.64 15.02
CA PHE A 271 55.70 4.15 16.26
C PHE A 271 54.90 3.67 17.47
N ILE A 272 55.59 3.21 18.51
CA ILE A 272 55.03 2.88 19.83
C ILE A 272 55.75 3.72 20.89
N ASN A 273 54.97 4.28 21.82
CA ASN A 273 55.41 4.99 23.01
C ASN A 273 54.98 4.22 24.28
N ALA A 274 55.88 3.40 24.81
CA ALA A 274 55.71 2.62 26.03
C ALA A 274 56.07 3.39 27.32
N SER A 275 56.29 4.71 27.24
CA SER A 275 56.31 5.60 28.43
C SER A 275 54.89 5.94 28.95
N LYS A 276 53.85 5.41 28.28
CA LYS A 276 52.42 5.61 28.60
C LYS A 276 51.76 4.28 28.97
N THR A 277 50.70 4.37 29.77
CA THR A 277 49.90 3.24 30.21
C THR A 277 48.41 3.52 29.92
N PRO A 278 47.77 2.80 28.98
CA PRO A 278 48.36 1.85 28.03
C PRO A 278 49.37 2.53 27.08
N ALA A 279 50.21 1.73 26.44
CA ALA A 279 51.17 2.24 25.45
C ALA A 279 50.43 2.87 24.27
N GLU A 280 50.87 4.05 23.83
CA GLU A 280 50.31 4.71 22.66
C GLU A 280 51.01 4.22 21.40
N PHE A 281 50.28 4.07 20.30
CA PHE A 281 50.88 3.74 19.00
C PHE A 281 50.26 4.54 17.85
N MET A 282 51.03 4.70 16.78
CA MET A 282 50.57 5.27 15.51
C MET A 282 51.22 4.53 14.34
N VAL A 283 50.41 4.05 13.40
CA VAL A 283 50.84 3.61 12.07
C VAL A 283 50.52 4.74 11.09
N GLY A 284 51.47 5.14 10.27
CA GLY A 284 51.27 6.03 9.14
C GLY A 284 51.68 5.34 7.85
N VAL A 285 50.89 5.57 6.80
CA VAL A 285 51.18 5.15 5.43
C VAL A 285 51.17 6.40 4.57
N SER A 286 52.23 6.62 3.79
CA SER A 286 52.36 7.68 2.80
C SER A 286 52.45 7.06 1.41
N PRO A 287 51.32 7.02 0.68
CA PRO A 287 51.30 6.50 -0.68
C PRO A 287 52.15 7.31 -1.66
N PRO A 288 52.62 6.68 -2.75
CA PRO A 288 53.30 7.37 -3.84
C PRO A 288 52.33 8.24 -4.65
N SER A 289 52.86 9.09 -5.51
CA SER A 289 52.08 10.04 -6.32
C SER A 289 51.20 9.40 -7.41
N ASP A 290 51.42 8.13 -7.72
CA ASP A 290 50.63 7.30 -8.64
C ASP A 290 49.61 6.38 -7.92
N PHE A 291 49.40 6.58 -6.62
CA PHE A 291 48.43 5.80 -5.85
C PHE A 291 46.99 6.03 -6.33
N SER A 292 46.25 4.93 -6.48
CA SER A 292 44.81 4.92 -6.75
C SER A 292 44.06 4.41 -5.53
N PHE A 293 42.99 5.11 -5.15
CA PHE A 293 42.11 4.76 -4.04
C PHE A 293 41.38 3.42 -4.26
N LYS A 294 41.35 2.91 -5.51
CA LYS A 294 40.90 1.55 -5.85
C LYS A 294 41.66 0.44 -5.12
N ARG A 295 42.89 0.72 -4.66
CA ARG A 295 43.66 -0.21 -3.81
C ARG A 295 43.08 -0.36 -2.40
N ILE A 296 42.34 0.63 -1.91
CA ILE A 296 41.62 0.58 -0.62
C ILE A 296 40.28 -0.11 -0.80
N ASP A 297 39.47 0.37 -1.74
CA ASP A 297 38.21 -0.22 -2.18
C ASP A 297 37.93 0.19 -3.63
N PRO A 298 37.48 -0.72 -4.54
CA PRO A 298 37.28 -0.43 -5.95
C PRO A 298 36.35 0.75 -6.26
N ASN A 299 35.35 1.01 -5.40
CA ASN A 299 34.38 2.09 -5.58
C ASN A 299 34.99 3.47 -5.28
N LEU A 300 36.00 3.55 -4.40
CA LEU A 300 36.68 4.81 -4.09
C LEU A 300 37.51 5.36 -5.26
N GLY A 301 37.64 4.60 -6.35
CA GLY A 301 38.29 5.03 -7.59
C GLY A 301 37.70 6.26 -8.30
N VAL A 302 36.58 6.82 -7.83
CA VAL A 302 36.16 8.16 -8.24
C VAL A 302 37.15 9.24 -7.76
N LEU A 303 37.73 9.07 -6.56
CA LEU A 303 38.66 10.00 -5.93
C LEU A 303 39.97 10.19 -6.70
N ASP A 304 40.37 9.19 -7.49
CA ASP A 304 41.56 9.24 -8.36
C ASP A 304 41.58 10.48 -9.28
N ASN A 305 40.39 10.99 -9.65
CA ASN A 305 40.22 12.11 -10.57
C ASN A 305 39.90 13.44 -9.86
N VAL A 306 39.89 13.46 -8.53
CA VAL A 306 39.40 14.61 -7.71
C VAL A 306 40.55 15.55 -7.29
N GLY A 307 41.76 15.39 -7.85
CA GLY A 307 42.89 16.28 -7.57
C GLY A 307 43.43 16.20 -6.13
N LEU A 308 43.18 15.08 -5.45
CA LEU A 308 43.77 14.78 -4.14
C LEU A 308 45.27 14.49 -4.28
N LYS A 309 46.08 15.11 -3.41
CA LYS A 309 47.54 15.08 -3.43
C LYS A 309 48.09 14.87 -2.01
N ASN A 310 49.32 14.37 -1.91
CA ASN A 310 50.01 14.11 -0.64
C ASN A 310 49.15 13.31 0.37
N THR A 311 48.50 12.26 -0.10
CA THR A 311 47.65 11.40 0.72
C THR A 311 48.43 10.73 1.85
N ALA A 312 47.71 10.47 2.94
CA ALA A 312 48.21 9.95 4.21
C ALA A 312 47.12 9.09 4.85
N ILE A 313 47.42 7.84 5.18
CA ILE A 313 46.50 6.95 5.93
C ILE A 313 47.13 6.71 7.30
N VAL A 314 46.36 6.91 8.37
CA VAL A 314 46.87 6.88 9.75
C VAL A 314 45.96 6.05 10.65
N LEU A 315 46.53 5.10 11.38
CA LEU A 315 45.87 4.41 12.48
C LEU A 315 46.49 4.87 13.79
N ALA A 316 45.73 5.47 14.69
CA ALA A 316 46.20 5.91 16.01
C ALA A 316 45.40 5.29 17.17
N SER A 317 46.10 4.94 18.25
CA SER A 317 45.50 4.43 19.50
C SER A 317 44.71 5.50 20.28
N SER A 318 45.12 6.76 20.14
CA SER A 318 44.67 7.93 20.89
C SER A 318 44.69 9.15 19.97
N THR A 319 43.84 10.14 20.25
CA THR A 319 43.89 11.42 19.53
C THR A 319 45.12 12.21 19.98
N GLN A 320 46.02 12.54 19.05
CA GLN A 320 47.29 13.22 19.36
C GLN A 320 47.88 13.93 18.13
N LYS A 321 48.71 14.96 18.35
CA LYS A 321 49.59 15.50 17.30
C LYS A 321 50.47 14.39 16.74
N THR A 322 50.54 14.26 15.42
CA THR A 322 51.39 13.23 14.82
C THR A 322 52.87 13.47 15.07
N ARG A 323 53.62 12.37 15.21
CA ARG A 323 55.07 12.36 15.37
C ARG A 323 55.79 11.76 14.16
N LEU A 324 55.04 11.22 13.19
CA LEU A 324 55.60 10.45 12.08
C LEU A 324 56.20 11.38 11.04
N ALA A 325 57.45 11.13 10.67
CA ALA A 325 58.22 11.94 9.74
C ALA A 325 57.56 12.04 8.36
N LEU A 326 56.85 10.99 7.92
CA LEU A 326 56.21 10.96 6.60
C LEU A 326 55.09 11.99 6.41
N PHE A 327 54.49 12.53 7.48
CA PHE A 327 53.45 13.57 7.38
C PHE A 327 53.98 15.00 7.24
N LYS A 328 55.30 15.22 7.28
CA LYS A 328 55.90 16.53 6.92
C LYS A 328 55.48 16.97 5.50
N LYS A 329 55.14 16.03 4.62
CA LYS A 329 54.57 16.24 3.28
C LYS A 329 53.18 16.92 3.29
N LEU A 330 52.45 16.93 4.41
CA LEU A 330 51.16 17.63 4.56
C LEU A 330 51.32 19.14 4.85
N GLY A 331 52.55 19.63 5.05
CA GLY A 331 52.86 21.06 5.20
C GLY A 331 52.50 21.70 6.54
N GLN A 332 51.80 20.99 7.44
CA GLN A 332 51.35 21.51 8.74
C GLN A 332 51.29 20.42 9.81
N GLU A 333 51.46 20.82 11.09
CA GLU A 333 51.22 19.91 12.22
C GLU A 333 49.77 19.43 12.20
N THR A 334 49.57 18.13 12.00
CA THR A 334 48.24 17.53 11.92
C THR A 334 47.96 16.70 13.18
N GLU A 335 46.89 17.04 13.89
CA GLU A 335 46.32 16.17 14.92
C GLU A 335 45.66 14.95 14.25
N VAL A 336 46.02 13.75 14.68
CA VAL A 336 45.43 12.50 14.22
C VAL A 336 44.45 12.02 15.26
N THR A 337 43.24 11.69 14.81
CA THR A 337 42.14 11.16 15.61
C THR A 337 42.32 9.67 15.87
N ARG A 338 41.91 9.17 17.05
CA ARG A 338 41.87 7.72 17.33
C ARG A 338 41.08 6.97 16.27
N GLY A 339 41.59 5.82 15.82
CA GLY A 339 41.00 5.02 14.74
C GLY A 339 41.72 5.21 13.40
N LEU A 340 41.14 4.67 12.31
CA LEU A 340 41.71 4.71 10.97
C LEU A 340 41.24 5.97 10.21
N THR A 341 42.15 6.91 10.01
CA THR A 341 41.91 8.24 9.43
C THR A 341 42.67 8.39 8.11
N LEU A 342 41.99 8.86 7.06
CA LEU A 342 42.60 9.31 5.82
C LEU A 342 42.72 10.83 5.82
N LEU A 343 43.86 11.32 5.38
CA LEU A 343 44.24 12.72 5.24
C LEU A 343 44.73 12.93 3.81
N SER A 344 44.34 14.03 3.15
CA SER A 344 44.84 14.37 1.82
C SER A 344 44.67 15.86 1.51
N LEU A 345 45.58 16.44 0.72
CA LEU A 345 45.47 17.82 0.26
C LEU A 345 44.64 17.87 -1.03
N TYR A 346 43.46 18.47 -0.96
CA TYR A 346 42.62 18.77 -2.12
C TYR A 346 43.03 20.10 -2.76
N ASP A 347 43.35 20.06 -4.05
CA ASP A 347 43.82 21.22 -4.81
C ASP A 347 42.65 21.98 -5.46
N ILE A 348 42.12 22.99 -4.75
CA ILE A 348 41.06 23.87 -5.27
C ILE A 348 41.54 24.60 -6.54
N SER A 349 42.81 25.00 -6.55
CA SER A 349 43.40 25.79 -7.65
C SER A 349 43.44 25.02 -8.98
N ALA A 350 43.46 23.69 -8.92
CA ALA A 350 43.34 22.80 -10.08
C ALA A 350 41.89 22.62 -10.59
N MET A 351 40.87 22.90 -9.76
CA MET A 351 39.47 22.86 -10.19
C MET A 351 39.03 24.17 -10.85
N SER A 352 39.29 25.32 -10.23
CA SER A 352 38.96 26.64 -10.80
C SER A 352 39.63 27.78 -10.01
N LYS A 353 40.16 28.78 -10.75
CA LYS A 353 40.70 30.02 -10.17
C LYS A 353 39.60 30.88 -9.53
N GLU A 354 38.35 30.68 -9.89
CA GLU A 354 37.18 31.42 -9.40
C GLU A 354 36.73 30.82 -8.07
N VAL A 355 36.75 29.49 -7.94
CA VAL A 355 36.47 28.81 -6.67
C VAL A 355 37.62 29.00 -5.66
N GLU A 356 38.87 29.06 -6.13
CA GLU A 356 40.02 29.46 -5.29
C GLU A 356 39.85 30.88 -4.72
N LYS A 357 39.43 31.85 -5.55
CA LYS A 357 39.09 33.21 -5.09
C LYS A 357 37.91 33.24 -4.12
N LEU A 358 36.89 32.39 -4.34
CA LEU A 358 35.68 32.31 -3.53
C LEU A 358 35.94 31.72 -2.13
N ILE A 359 36.76 30.66 -2.05
CA ILE A 359 37.13 30.02 -0.78
C ILE A 359 38.26 30.78 -0.07
N GLY A 360 39.14 31.45 -0.81
CA GLY A 360 40.30 32.16 -0.26
C GLY A 360 41.45 31.25 0.18
N LYS A 361 41.40 29.96 -0.17
CA LYS A 361 42.47 28.97 0.03
C LYS A 361 42.72 28.23 -1.29
N SER A 362 43.98 27.99 -1.64
CA SER A 362 44.37 27.22 -2.84
C SER A 362 44.32 25.71 -2.64
N GLN A 363 44.48 25.25 -1.39
CA GLN A 363 44.47 23.85 -0.99
C GLN A 363 43.73 23.67 0.34
N LEU A 364 43.07 22.52 0.53
CA LEU A 364 42.45 22.11 1.79
C LEU A 364 43.01 20.77 2.26
N LEU A 365 43.36 20.64 3.55
CA LEU A 365 43.57 19.33 4.17
C LEU A 365 42.22 18.71 4.48
N LEU A 366 41.80 17.72 3.70
CA LEU A 366 40.61 16.95 3.96
C LEU A 366 40.92 15.79 4.91
N ARG A 367 39.95 15.44 5.76
CA ARG A 367 39.98 14.30 6.68
C ARG A 367 38.76 13.41 6.46
N ALA A 368 38.96 12.10 6.41
CA ALA A 368 37.88 11.11 6.49
C ALA A 368 38.22 10.02 7.52
N THR A 369 37.22 9.49 8.21
CA THR A 369 37.32 8.13 8.76
C THR A 369 37.29 7.15 7.58
N VAL A 370 38.19 6.18 7.56
CA VAL A 370 38.18 5.13 6.53
C VAL A 370 37.19 4.05 6.94
N SER A 371 36.22 3.77 6.07
CA SER A 371 35.24 2.69 6.20
C SER A 371 35.34 1.77 4.98
N ASN A 372 34.99 0.50 5.15
CA ASN A 372 34.71 -0.43 4.07
C ASN A 372 33.34 -0.22 3.42
N ASN A 373 32.56 0.77 3.87
CA ASN A 373 31.40 1.31 3.17
C ASN A 373 31.72 2.66 2.50
N PRO A 374 31.96 2.71 1.18
CA PRO A 374 32.15 3.96 0.42
C PRO A 374 31.00 4.96 0.52
N GLY A 375 29.79 4.52 0.87
CA GLY A 375 28.62 5.38 1.10
C GLY A 375 28.65 6.15 2.42
N GLU A 376 29.44 5.70 3.40
CA GLU A 376 29.61 6.35 4.70
C GLU A 376 30.81 7.30 4.74
N MET A 377 31.82 7.04 3.90
CA MET A 377 33.04 7.85 3.85
C MET A 377 32.72 9.30 3.46
N LYS A 378 33.28 10.27 4.19
CA LYS A 378 33.19 11.70 3.90
C LYS A 378 34.53 12.36 4.14
N LEU A 379 35.11 12.97 3.11
CA LEU A 379 36.34 13.74 3.21
C LEU A 379 35.95 15.19 3.53
N MET A 380 36.19 15.62 4.75
CA MET A 380 35.70 16.89 5.30
C MET A 380 36.85 17.85 5.65
N ALA A 381 36.61 19.14 5.48
CA ALA A 381 37.46 20.22 5.97
C ALA A 381 36.63 21.41 6.45
N SER A 382 36.85 21.85 7.69
CA SER A 382 36.32 23.12 8.18
C SER A 382 37.15 24.29 7.64
N LEU A 383 36.49 25.41 7.37
CA LEU A 383 37.06 26.59 6.75
C LEU A 383 36.89 27.79 7.69
N ASP A 384 38.01 28.34 8.14
CA ASP A 384 38.12 29.54 8.98
C ASP A 384 37.86 30.85 8.20
N THR A 385 37.06 30.76 7.14
CA THR A 385 36.80 31.83 6.18
C THR A 385 35.29 32.06 6.02
N ASN A 386 34.92 33.30 5.74
CA ASN A 386 33.55 33.66 5.40
C ASN A 386 33.49 33.83 3.88
N ILE A 387 32.61 33.08 3.21
CA ILE A 387 32.47 33.06 1.76
C ILE A 387 31.34 34.02 1.35
N PRO A 388 31.63 35.21 0.78
CA PRO A 388 30.60 36.08 0.24
C PRO A 388 30.14 35.55 -1.14
N PHE A 389 28.83 35.35 -1.31
CA PHE A 389 28.26 34.98 -2.60
C PHE A 389 27.98 36.19 -3.52
N ASP A 390 28.14 37.42 -3.01
CA ASP A 390 27.95 38.65 -3.79
C ASP A 390 28.97 39.74 -3.41
N ALA A 391 29.25 40.64 -4.36
CA ALA A 391 30.25 41.70 -4.22
C ALA A 391 29.90 42.81 -3.19
N LYS A 392 28.63 42.93 -2.78
CA LYS A 392 28.20 43.85 -1.71
C LYS A 392 28.20 43.18 -0.33
N GLN A 393 28.55 41.88 -0.26
CA GLN A 393 28.52 41.06 0.94
C GLN A 393 27.16 41.11 1.65
N THR A 394 26.07 41.10 0.88
CA THR A 394 24.70 40.94 1.39
C THR A 394 24.42 39.49 1.83
N THR A 395 25.05 38.52 1.17
CA THR A 395 24.86 37.08 1.39
C THR A 395 26.21 36.43 1.66
N ILE A 396 26.42 35.93 2.88
CA ILE A 396 27.72 35.43 3.37
C ILE A 396 27.55 34.07 4.05
N LEU A 397 28.23 33.03 3.55
CA LEU A 397 28.31 31.73 4.21
C LEU A 397 29.45 31.74 5.25
N LYS A 398 29.13 31.38 6.50
CA LYS A 398 30.02 31.35 7.66
C LYS A 398 30.12 29.92 8.22
N ASN A 399 31.10 29.68 9.08
CA ASN A 399 31.32 28.39 9.74
C ASN A 399 31.40 27.23 8.73
N VAL A 400 32.09 27.46 7.61
CA VAL A 400 31.89 26.66 6.40
C VAL A 400 32.60 25.31 6.52
N ASN A 401 31.91 24.24 6.18
CA ASN A 401 32.45 22.89 6.15
C ASN A 401 32.35 22.35 4.72
N PHE A 402 33.50 22.20 4.07
CA PHE A 402 33.63 21.54 2.78
C PHE A 402 33.60 20.02 2.98
N THR A 403 32.86 19.31 2.13
CA THR A 403 32.69 17.85 2.17
C THR A 403 32.77 17.26 0.76
N ILE A 404 33.45 16.12 0.63
CA ILE A 404 33.37 15.24 -0.55
C ILE A 404 32.85 13.87 -0.08
N ALA A 405 31.77 13.39 -0.69
CA ALA A 405 31.17 12.07 -0.44
C ALA A 405 31.39 11.17 -1.67
N PRO A 406 32.39 10.25 -1.65
CA PRO A 406 32.91 9.55 -2.84
C PRO A 406 32.10 8.31 -3.25
N ASN A 407 30.80 8.28 -2.97
CA ASN A 407 29.92 7.18 -3.39
C ASN A 407 29.69 7.26 -4.91
N PRO A 408 30.08 6.28 -5.76
CA PRO A 408 29.89 6.39 -7.21
C PRO A 408 28.44 6.58 -7.65
N ALA A 409 27.49 6.02 -6.91
CA ALA A 409 26.06 6.15 -7.20
C ALA A 409 25.49 7.55 -6.85
N ASN A 410 26.20 8.33 -6.04
CA ASN A 410 25.78 9.66 -5.59
C ASN A 410 27.01 10.50 -5.20
N PHE A 411 27.90 10.75 -6.18
CA PHE A 411 29.18 11.40 -5.92
C PHE A 411 28.95 12.90 -5.73
N GLU A 412 29.16 13.41 -4.51
CA GLU A 412 28.80 14.77 -4.13
C GLU A 412 30.00 15.57 -3.60
N VAL A 413 30.06 16.84 -3.97
CA VAL A 413 30.91 17.87 -3.35
C VAL A 413 30.00 18.96 -2.78
N SER A 414 30.17 19.32 -1.50
CA SER A 414 29.29 20.30 -0.83
C SER A 414 29.98 21.24 0.15
N LEU A 415 29.34 22.40 0.36
CA LEU A 415 29.66 23.42 1.35
C LEU A 415 28.46 23.56 2.31
N GLY A 416 28.60 23.07 3.54
CA GLY A 416 27.66 23.33 4.63
C GLY A 416 28.07 24.54 5.46
N GLY A 417 27.13 25.28 6.05
CA GLY A 417 27.46 26.41 6.94
C GLY A 417 26.24 27.22 7.40
N THR A 418 26.50 28.41 7.93
CA THR A 418 25.46 29.40 8.27
C THR A 418 25.45 30.52 7.23
N LEU A 419 24.40 30.61 6.42
CA LEU A 419 24.23 31.64 5.40
C LEU A 419 23.51 32.86 6.01
N ASP A 420 24.25 33.95 6.20
CA ASP A 420 23.72 35.24 6.64
C ASP A 420 23.29 36.07 5.42
N VAL A 421 22.00 36.43 5.36
CA VAL A 421 21.40 37.27 4.32
C VAL A 421 20.94 38.60 4.93
N LYS A 422 21.53 39.72 4.50
CA LYS A 422 21.17 41.08 4.90
C LYS A 422 19.93 41.53 4.12
N ALA A 423 18.75 41.22 4.64
CA ALA A 423 17.47 41.56 4.00
C ALA A 423 17.17 43.07 4.04
N GLU A 424 17.47 43.75 5.15
CA GLU A 424 17.11 45.15 5.39
C GLU A 424 18.27 45.89 6.10
N LYS A 425 18.17 47.23 6.17
CA LYS A 425 19.26 48.14 6.61
C LYS A 425 19.86 47.83 8.00
N ASN A 426 19.14 47.12 8.87
CA ASN A 426 19.62 46.62 10.17
C ASN A 426 19.20 45.14 10.44
N ARG A 427 18.84 44.35 9.41
CA ARG A 427 18.30 42.99 9.59
C ARG A 427 19.09 41.94 8.79
N THR A 428 19.65 40.98 9.51
CA THR A 428 20.25 39.76 8.97
C THR A 428 19.34 38.57 9.26
N LEU A 429 19.18 37.69 8.28
CA LEU A 429 18.49 36.40 8.40
C LEU A 429 19.54 35.30 8.26
N SER A 430 19.65 34.41 9.25
CA SER A 430 20.65 33.34 9.27
C SER A 430 20.00 32.00 8.96
N PHE A 431 20.42 31.36 7.87
CA PHE A 431 19.97 30.03 7.44
C PHE A 431 21.06 29.00 7.75
N THR A 432 20.70 27.84 8.31
CA THR A 432 21.59 26.66 8.25
C THR A 432 21.49 26.09 6.85
N THR A 433 22.58 26.15 6.08
CA THR A 433 22.58 25.93 4.63
C THR A 433 23.56 24.83 4.19
N ARG A 434 23.18 24.09 3.15
CA ARG A 434 24.02 23.20 2.35
C ARG A 434 23.93 23.61 0.89
N VAL A 435 25.06 23.92 0.27
CA VAL A 435 25.22 23.97 -1.18
C VAL A 435 25.87 22.66 -1.61
N ALA A 436 25.29 21.92 -2.54
CA ALA A 436 25.80 20.62 -2.99
C ALA A 436 25.80 20.51 -4.52
N VAL A 437 26.86 19.92 -5.07
CA VAL A 437 26.96 19.53 -6.47
C VAL A 437 27.07 18.01 -6.53
N ASN A 438 26.04 17.36 -7.07
CA ASN A 438 26.01 15.94 -7.33
C ASN A 438 26.54 15.69 -8.75
N ILE A 439 27.75 15.14 -8.83
CA ILE A 439 28.50 14.89 -10.07
C ILE A 439 27.88 13.72 -10.85
N THR A 440 27.43 12.66 -10.17
CA THR A 440 26.74 11.51 -10.80
C THR A 440 25.41 11.93 -11.43
N ASN A 441 24.66 12.80 -10.75
CA ASN A 441 23.39 13.28 -11.25
C ASN A 441 23.50 14.51 -12.16
N ALA A 442 24.65 15.19 -12.18
CA ALA A 442 24.81 16.52 -12.78
C ALA A 442 23.73 17.50 -12.28
N GLU A 443 23.69 17.67 -10.96
CA GLU A 443 22.72 18.48 -10.23
C GLU A 443 23.42 19.43 -9.26
N LEU A 444 22.91 20.67 -9.15
CA LEU A 444 23.25 21.63 -8.10
C LEU A 444 22.02 21.79 -7.20
N SER A 445 22.18 21.62 -5.89
CA SER A 445 21.16 21.97 -4.89
C SER A 445 21.69 22.99 -3.87
N ILE A 446 20.78 23.84 -3.40
CA ILE A 446 20.98 24.78 -2.31
C ILE A 446 19.79 24.63 -1.37
N GLU A 447 20.03 24.06 -0.20
CA GLU A 447 19.03 23.87 0.86
C GLU A 447 19.39 24.76 2.04
N GLY A 448 18.42 25.44 2.65
CA GLY A 448 18.65 26.34 3.77
C GLY A 448 17.44 26.46 4.70
N ILE A 449 17.65 26.42 6.01
CA ILE A 449 16.57 26.60 7.01
C ILE A 449 16.92 27.77 7.93
N MET A 450 16.13 28.85 7.87
CA MET A 450 16.17 29.96 8.81
C MET A 450 15.36 29.60 10.06
N ASN A 451 16.04 29.41 11.18
CA ASN A 451 15.41 29.28 12.49
C ASN A 451 15.15 30.68 13.06
N GLY A 452 13.90 30.99 13.44
CA GLY A 452 13.50 32.30 13.96
C GLY A 452 12.55 33.07 13.03
N THR A 453 12.57 34.41 13.09
CA THR A 453 11.52 35.27 12.53
C THR A 453 12.05 36.37 11.60
N TRP A 454 11.71 36.27 10.31
CA TRP A 454 11.74 37.40 9.38
C TRP A 454 10.42 38.16 9.50
N ASP A 455 10.44 39.20 10.32
CA ASP A 455 9.32 40.10 10.54
C ASP A 455 9.41 41.31 9.60
N ARG A 456 8.25 41.76 9.10
CA ARG A 456 8.10 42.71 7.98
C ARG A 456 8.78 42.30 6.66
N PRO A 457 8.59 41.07 6.16
CA PRO A 457 9.16 40.64 4.88
C PRO A 457 8.67 41.54 3.73
N PHE A 458 9.59 41.90 2.84
CA PHE A 458 9.35 42.87 1.75
C PHE A 458 8.78 44.21 2.27
N GLU A 459 9.26 44.67 3.43
CA GLU A 459 8.80 45.83 4.21
C GLU A 459 7.35 45.78 4.73
N THR A 460 6.62 44.69 4.44
CA THR A 460 5.17 44.55 4.67
C THR A 460 4.80 44.65 6.16
N ASN A 461 4.14 45.73 6.54
CA ASN A 461 3.66 45.95 7.90
C ASN A 461 2.68 44.83 8.34
N GLY A 462 2.88 44.29 9.55
CA GLY A 462 1.97 43.29 10.12
C GLY A 462 2.05 41.90 9.47
N VAL A 463 3.18 41.54 8.86
CA VAL A 463 3.45 40.17 8.37
C VAL A 463 4.75 39.66 8.98
N GLN A 464 4.82 38.36 9.30
CA GLN A 464 6.05 37.67 9.71
C GLN A 464 6.13 36.29 9.06
N LEU A 465 7.32 35.92 8.59
CA LEU A 465 7.68 34.56 8.19
C LEU A 465 8.58 33.94 9.27
N ILE A 466 8.28 32.70 9.64
CA ILE A 466 8.91 31.97 10.76
C ILE A 466 9.30 30.57 10.29
N ASP A 467 10.47 30.09 10.73
CA ASP A 467 11.00 28.76 10.42
C ASP A 467 11.07 28.48 8.90
N LEU A 468 11.67 29.41 8.14
CA LEU A 468 11.66 29.40 6.68
C LEU A 468 12.74 28.47 6.11
N GLY A 469 12.30 27.31 5.64
CA GLY A 469 13.04 26.46 4.72
C GLY A 469 12.97 26.99 3.28
N ILE A 470 14.11 26.95 2.59
CA ILE A 470 14.29 27.26 1.17
C ILE A 470 15.05 26.08 0.54
N GLY A 471 14.60 25.64 -0.63
CA GLY A 471 15.34 24.72 -1.51
C GLY A 471 15.42 25.31 -2.92
N VAL A 472 16.58 25.27 -3.55
CA VAL A 472 16.77 25.63 -4.97
C VAL A 472 17.54 24.49 -5.63
N GLY A 473 17.03 23.97 -6.75
CA GLY A 473 17.65 22.86 -7.48
C GLY A 473 17.80 23.14 -8.96
N VAL A 474 18.93 22.78 -9.56
CA VAL A 474 19.16 22.83 -11.01
C VAL A 474 19.70 21.48 -11.46
N SER A 475 18.96 20.78 -12.31
CA SER A 475 19.50 19.61 -13.03
C SER A 475 20.05 20.06 -14.38
N PHE A 476 21.28 19.66 -14.69
CA PHE A 476 21.94 19.95 -15.97
C PHE A 476 21.70 18.85 -17.01
N LYS A 477 20.91 17.82 -16.68
CA LYS A 477 20.49 16.76 -17.61
C LYS A 477 19.26 17.12 -18.46
N THR A 478 18.51 18.17 -18.09
CA THR A 478 17.32 18.61 -18.82
C THR A 478 17.68 19.53 -20.00
N THR A 479 17.53 19.01 -21.21
CA THR A 479 17.73 19.79 -22.45
C THR A 479 16.45 20.58 -22.82
N PRO A 480 16.57 21.76 -23.46
CA PRO A 480 17.79 22.43 -23.90
C PRO A 480 18.36 23.48 -22.90
N LEU A 481 17.63 23.81 -21.83
CA LEU A 481 18.02 24.84 -20.86
C LEU A 481 17.76 24.35 -19.42
N PRO A 482 18.79 24.30 -18.56
CA PRO A 482 18.63 24.05 -17.13
C PRO A 482 17.83 25.18 -16.46
N MET A 483 16.67 24.86 -15.90
CA MET A 483 15.83 25.81 -15.17
C MET A 483 15.93 25.55 -13.65
N PRO A 484 15.99 26.59 -12.80
CA PRO A 484 15.98 26.42 -11.36
C PRO A 484 14.58 26.08 -10.85
N THR A 485 14.47 24.94 -10.16
CA THR A 485 13.35 24.69 -9.27
C THR A 485 13.53 25.48 -7.97
N MET A 486 12.43 25.94 -7.37
CA MET A 486 12.44 26.69 -6.12
C MET A 486 11.36 26.15 -5.18
N GLN A 487 11.71 25.91 -3.92
CA GLN A 487 10.84 25.41 -2.87
C GLN A 487 10.95 26.33 -1.65
N PHE A 488 9.82 26.67 -1.04
CA PHE A 488 9.74 27.47 0.18
C PHE A 488 8.75 26.80 1.13
N LYS A 489 9.09 26.70 2.42
CA LYS A 489 8.24 26.08 3.45
C LYS A 489 8.48 26.77 4.78
N GLY A 490 7.42 27.19 5.46
CA GLY A 490 7.53 27.85 6.76
C GLY A 490 6.17 28.16 7.35
N LYS A 491 6.17 29.04 8.35
CA LYS A 491 4.96 29.55 9.01
C LYS A 491 4.79 31.02 8.69
N ILE A 492 3.54 31.45 8.49
CA ILE A 492 3.19 32.86 8.35
C ILE A 492 2.37 33.32 9.56
N LYS A 493 2.61 34.57 10.00
CA LYS A 493 1.73 35.33 10.87
C LYS A 493 1.30 36.62 10.17
N VAL A 494 0.06 37.03 10.36
CA VAL A 494 -0.47 38.30 9.89
C VAL A 494 -1.19 39.02 11.04
N GLY A 495 -1.09 40.35 11.12
CA GLY A 495 -1.61 41.18 12.21
C GLY A 495 -0.52 41.66 13.18
N ASP A 496 -0.85 41.82 14.46
CA ASP A 496 0.11 42.23 15.49
C ASP A 496 1.16 41.13 15.73
N PRO A 497 2.48 41.44 15.62
CA PRO A 497 3.59 40.55 16.00
C PRO A 497 3.41 39.78 17.32
N ARG A 498 2.78 40.38 18.33
CA ARG A 498 2.57 39.82 19.67
C ARG A 498 1.27 39.02 19.79
N ASN A 499 0.28 39.31 18.96
CA ASN A 499 -1.04 38.67 18.97
C ASN A 499 -1.61 38.64 17.53
N PRO A 500 -1.16 37.70 16.69
CA PRO A 500 -1.46 37.72 15.26
C PRO A 500 -2.97 37.54 15.01
N ALA A 501 -3.48 38.30 14.05
CA ALA A 501 -4.85 38.21 13.55
C ALA A 501 -5.17 36.83 12.95
N PHE A 502 -4.16 36.21 12.32
CA PHE A 502 -4.18 34.79 11.96
C PHE A 502 -2.74 34.27 11.77
N ALA A 503 -2.57 32.95 11.92
CA ALA A 503 -1.30 32.26 11.75
C ALA A 503 -1.50 30.91 11.06
N GLY A 504 -0.48 30.45 10.33
CA GLY A 504 -0.60 29.31 9.44
C GLY A 504 0.73 28.72 8.95
N ASP A 505 0.65 27.58 8.28
CA ASP A 505 1.74 26.95 7.54
C ASP A 505 1.62 27.23 6.04
N VAL A 506 2.72 27.57 5.36
CA VAL A 506 2.77 27.83 3.92
C VAL A 506 3.91 27.03 3.30
N THR A 507 3.59 26.27 2.26
CA THR A 507 4.52 25.57 1.38
C THR A 507 4.26 26.00 -0.07
N PHE A 508 5.31 26.31 -0.81
CA PHE A 508 5.27 26.68 -2.22
C PHE A 508 6.39 25.95 -2.95
N ALA A 509 6.10 25.42 -4.15
CA ALA A 509 7.13 24.94 -5.05
C ALA A 509 6.85 25.39 -6.48
N LEU A 510 7.92 25.71 -7.20
CA LEU A 510 7.93 26.07 -8.60
C LEU A 510 8.97 25.22 -9.31
N ASP A 511 8.56 24.48 -10.33
CA ASP A 511 9.44 23.87 -11.32
C ASP A 511 9.12 24.48 -12.70
N PRO A 512 9.93 25.42 -13.20
CA PRO A 512 9.73 26.02 -14.52
C PRO A 512 10.04 25.05 -15.67
N SER A 513 10.78 23.95 -15.44
CA SER A 513 11.03 22.92 -16.44
C SER A 513 9.86 21.93 -16.56
N ASN A 514 9.16 21.69 -15.45
CA ASN A 514 7.97 20.85 -15.39
C ASN A 514 6.87 21.52 -14.55
N PRO A 515 6.06 22.44 -15.14
CA PRO A 515 5.01 23.16 -14.42
C PRO A 515 3.94 22.30 -13.75
N THR A 516 3.87 20.99 -14.04
CA THR A 516 3.00 20.04 -13.34
C THR A 516 3.48 19.69 -11.93
N GLN A 517 4.75 19.95 -11.61
CA GLN A 517 5.37 19.75 -10.29
C GLN A 517 5.41 21.02 -9.43
N CYS A 518 4.83 22.13 -9.91
CA CYS A 518 4.55 23.29 -9.08
C CYS A 518 3.47 22.95 -8.03
N MET A 519 3.47 23.63 -6.88
CA MET A 519 2.37 23.54 -5.92
C MET A 519 2.31 24.74 -4.97
N ILE A 520 1.13 24.98 -4.41
CA ILE A 520 0.88 25.95 -3.33
C ILE A 520 0.03 25.25 -2.27
N ASP A 521 0.45 25.28 -1.01
CA ASP A 521 -0.29 24.72 0.12
C ASP A 521 -0.21 25.68 1.31
N ALA A 522 -1.34 26.24 1.70
CA ALA A 522 -1.45 27.22 2.78
C ALA A 522 -2.56 26.80 3.76
N GLY A 523 -2.18 26.43 4.98
CA GLY A 523 -3.09 26.15 6.08
C GLY A 523 -3.05 27.27 7.12
N PHE A 524 -4.20 27.59 7.72
CA PHE A 524 -4.36 28.59 8.77
C PHE A 524 -5.26 28.02 9.87
N ASN A 525 -4.80 28.10 11.12
CA ASN A 525 -5.55 27.54 12.26
C ASN A 525 -6.92 28.20 12.40
N GLN A 526 -6.98 29.52 12.18
CA GLN A 526 -8.20 30.32 12.24
C GLN A 526 -8.01 31.62 11.46
N ILE A 527 -9.06 32.06 10.76
CA ILE A 527 -9.19 33.36 10.11
C ILE A 527 -10.55 33.93 10.53
N LEU A 528 -10.59 34.92 11.42
CA LEU A 528 -11.84 35.59 11.83
C LEU A 528 -12.02 36.90 11.07
N MET A 529 -13.26 37.23 10.68
CA MET A 529 -13.54 38.44 9.90
C MET A 529 -13.24 39.72 10.71
N LYS A 530 -13.49 39.71 12.03
CA LYS A 530 -13.06 40.77 12.95
C LYS A 530 -11.54 41.02 12.91
N ASP A 531 -10.75 39.98 12.68
CA ASP A 531 -9.29 40.03 12.71
C ASP A 531 -8.72 40.40 11.35
N LEU A 532 -9.37 40.01 10.24
CA LEU A 532 -9.16 40.63 8.92
C LEU A 532 -9.46 42.13 8.93
N VAL A 533 -10.57 42.56 9.57
CA VAL A 533 -10.89 43.97 9.79
C VAL A 533 -9.79 44.69 10.57
N ARG A 534 -9.21 44.07 11.61
CA ARG A 534 -8.05 44.64 12.32
C ARG A 534 -6.82 44.79 11.43
N VAL A 535 -6.54 43.84 10.54
CA VAL A 535 -5.42 43.96 9.57
C VAL A 535 -5.64 45.15 8.64
N VAL A 536 -6.86 45.32 8.11
CA VAL A 536 -7.22 46.50 7.28
C VAL A 536 -7.12 47.79 8.08
N GLN A 537 -7.53 47.81 9.36
CA GLN A 537 -7.44 48.98 10.24
C GLN A 537 -6.00 49.31 10.66
N TYR A 538 -5.13 48.32 10.79
CA TYR A 538 -3.71 48.50 11.07
C TYR A 538 -2.97 49.12 9.87
N SER A 539 -3.30 48.67 8.66
CA SER A 539 -2.77 49.23 7.40
C SER A 539 -3.43 50.57 7.02
N ASN A 540 -4.69 50.79 7.42
CA ASN A 540 -5.44 52.03 7.17
C ASN A 540 -6.33 52.40 8.37
N PRO A 541 -5.84 53.23 9.31
CA PRO A 541 -6.59 53.64 10.51
C PRO A 541 -7.90 54.41 10.28
N SER A 542 -8.21 54.80 9.04
CA SER A 542 -9.49 55.44 8.69
C SER A 542 -10.65 54.44 8.46
N PHE A 543 -10.36 53.14 8.27
CA PHE A 543 -11.38 52.14 7.94
C PHE A 543 -12.39 51.92 9.10
N ARG A 544 -13.69 52.00 8.81
CA ARG A 544 -14.77 51.80 9.77
C ARG A 544 -15.75 50.75 9.26
N VAL A 545 -16.27 49.96 10.19
CA VAL A 545 -17.35 48.99 9.96
C VAL A 545 -18.67 49.62 10.43
N PRO A 546 -19.76 49.58 9.63
CA PRO A 546 -21.08 50.04 10.05
C PRO A 546 -21.56 49.40 11.36
N ASP A 547 -22.19 50.20 12.22
CA ASP A 547 -22.45 49.81 13.61
C ASP A 547 -23.48 48.68 13.75
N ASP A 548 -24.47 48.64 12.85
CA ASP A 548 -25.43 47.54 12.69
C ASP A 548 -24.75 46.19 12.35
N SER A 549 -23.68 46.24 11.57
CA SER A 549 -23.01 45.10 10.97
C SER A 549 -21.91 44.50 11.86
N ARG A 550 -21.48 45.22 12.91
CA ARG A 550 -20.38 44.82 13.80
C ARG A 550 -20.58 43.44 14.43
N ASN A 551 -21.79 43.12 14.88
CA ASN A 551 -22.04 41.85 15.58
C ASN A 551 -21.95 40.64 14.64
N LEU A 552 -22.48 40.77 13.41
CA LEU A 552 -22.35 39.76 12.37
C LEU A 552 -20.88 39.57 11.94
N ILE A 553 -20.16 40.68 11.71
CA ILE A 553 -18.73 40.65 11.36
C ILE A 553 -17.86 40.07 12.50
N ASN A 554 -18.30 40.18 13.76
CA ASN A 554 -17.64 39.53 14.90
C ASN A 554 -17.96 38.03 15.04
N SER A 555 -19.08 37.54 14.51
CA SER A 555 -19.45 36.12 14.52
C SER A 555 -18.91 35.34 13.31
N MET A 556 -18.48 36.04 12.25
CA MET A 556 -17.92 35.44 11.03
C MET A 556 -16.46 35.00 11.16
N GLY A 557 -16.16 33.77 10.71
CA GLY A 557 -14.79 33.28 10.57
C GLY A 557 -14.69 31.85 10.03
N VAL A 558 -13.48 31.35 9.83
CA VAL A 558 -13.17 29.97 9.42
C VAL A 558 -12.03 29.42 10.27
N THR A 559 -12.20 28.26 10.92
CA THR A 559 -11.09 27.50 11.52
C THR A 559 -10.60 26.40 10.58
N ASP A 560 -9.38 25.92 10.79
CA ASP A 560 -8.78 24.81 10.04
C ASP A 560 -8.76 25.05 8.52
N ALA A 561 -8.69 26.33 8.14
CA ALA A 561 -8.77 26.79 6.77
C ALA A 561 -7.52 26.34 5.99
N ARG A 562 -7.68 25.53 4.95
CA ARG A 562 -6.56 25.13 4.08
C ARG A 562 -6.92 25.28 2.61
N LEU A 563 -6.00 25.92 1.88
CA LEU A 563 -5.97 25.99 0.43
C LEU A 563 -4.78 25.15 -0.07
N THR A 564 -5.03 24.18 -0.94
CA THR A 564 -3.98 23.41 -1.62
C THR A 564 -4.25 23.46 -3.13
N ILE A 565 -3.21 23.72 -3.92
CA ILE A 565 -3.25 23.84 -5.39
C ILE A 565 -2.05 23.07 -5.96
N VAL A 566 -2.33 22.04 -6.76
CA VAL A 566 -1.37 21.21 -7.47
C VAL A 566 -1.91 21.03 -8.90
N PRO A 567 -1.31 21.66 -9.94
CA PRO A 567 -1.87 21.72 -11.29
C PRO A 567 -1.58 20.47 -12.13
N GLY A 568 -0.74 19.55 -11.66
CA GLY A 568 -0.38 18.31 -12.35
C GLY A 568 -1.46 17.22 -12.30
N LEU A 569 -1.18 16.10 -12.97
CA LEU A 569 -1.99 14.87 -12.91
C LEU A 569 -1.47 13.85 -11.88
N THR A 570 -0.33 14.14 -11.26
CA THR A 570 0.43 13.26 -10.35
C THR A 570 0.60 13.92 -8.99
N THR A 571 0.73 13.12 -7.94
CA THR A 571 1.20 13.59 -6.62
C THR A 571 2.57 14.24 -6.74
N VAL A 572 2.77 15.38 -6.07
CA VAL A 572 4.05 16.12 -6.02
C VAL A 572 4.67 15.95 -4.63
N THR A 573 5.97 15.73 -4.56
CA THR A 573 6.72 15.63 -3.29
C THR A 573 7.54 16.90 -3.06
N VAL A 574 7.27 17.62 -1.96
CA VAL A 574 8.00 18.85 -1.59
C VAL A 574 8.48 18.74 -0.14
N LEU A 575 9.79 18.82 0.05
CA LEU A 575 10.47 18.68 1.34
C LEU A 575 9.88 17.52 2.16
N GLU A 576 10.01 16.32 1.57
CA GLU A 576 9.58 14.98 2.05
C GLU A 576 8.07 14.75 2.21
N LYS A 577 7.21 15.76 1.96
CA LYS A 577 5.75 15.63 2.05
C LYS A 577 5.10 15.50 0.67
N ASN A 578 4.21 14.54 0.54
CA ASN A 578 3.41 14.30 -0.67
C ASN A 578 2.14 15.17 -0.70
N TYR A 579 1.77 15.61 -1.90
CA TYR A 579 0.63 16.49 -2.18
C TYR A 579 -0.14 16.01 -3.41
N ASP A 580 -1.43 15.72 -3.24
CA ASP A 580 -2.26 15.15 -4.31
C ASP A 580 -2.71 16.20 -5.34
N PRO A 581 -2.88 15.80 -6.62
CA PRO A 581 -3.25 16.70 -7.71
C PRO A 581 -4.67 17.27 -7.57
N GLY A 582 -4.80 18.58 -7.82
CA GLY A 582 -6.08 19.30 -7.81
C GLY A 582 -6.07 20.62 -7.05
N PHE A 583 -7.26 21.11 -6.75
CA PHE A 583 -7.55 22.29 -5.95
C PHE A 583 -8.41 21.87 -4.75
N LEU A 584 -7.99 22.20 -3.55
CA LEU A 584 -8.73 21.91 -2.31
C LEU A 584 -8.86 23.18 -1.47
N ILE A 585 -10.10 23.56 -1.17
CA ILE A 585 -10.45 24.39 -0.03
C ILE A 585 -11.12 23.51 1.02
N LYS A 586 -10.69 23.63 2.27
CA LYS A 586 -11.44 23.10 3.43
C LYS A 586 -11.35 24.04 4.62
N GLY A 587 -12.30 23.96 5.55
CA GLY A 587 -12.30 24.66 6.83
C GLY A 587 -13.68 24.65 7.48
N ASN A 588 -13.75 24.93 8.78
CA ASN A 588 -15.00 24.99 9.52
C ASN A 588 -15.42 26.47 9.64
N ALA A 589 -16.41 26.89 8.85
CA ALA A 589 -16.91 28.25 8.83
C ALA A 589 -17.96 28.47 9.93
N ALA A 590 -17.86 29.58 10.64
CA ALA A 590 -18.89 30.12 11.51
C ALA A 590 -19.46 31.38 10.87
N ILE A 591 -20.78 31.48 10.73
CA ILE A 591 -21.50 32.67 10.25
C ILE A 591 -22.79 32.78 11.05
N ASP A 592 -23.02 33.92 11.71
CA ASP A 592 -24.25 34.21 12.47
C ASP A 592 -24.66 33.11 13.49
N GLY A 593 -23.66 32.51 14.14
CA GLY A 593 -23.85 31.42 15.10
C GLY A 593 -24.01 30.01 14.48
N TYR A 594 -24.18 29.91 13.17
CA TYR A 594 -24.21 28.62 12.46
C TYR A 594 -22.80 28.15 12.13
N ASN A 595 -22.44 26.94 12.58
CA ASN A 595 -21.19 26.27 12.23
C ASN A 595 -21.41 25.32 11.04
N THR A 596 -20.57 25.41 10.01
CA THR A 596 -20.65 24.58 8.81
C THR A 596 -19.26 24.17 8.30
N ASN A 597 -19.07 22.88 8.03
CA ASN A 597 -17.80 22.35 7.56
C ASN A 597 -17.71 22.52 6.04
N LEU A 598 -17.06 23.59 5.57
CA LEU A 598 -16.79 23.82 4.16
C LEU A 598 -15.73 22.82 3.67
N LEU A 599 -16.07 22.05 2.65
CA LEU A 599 -15.12 21.33 1.83
C LEU A 599 -15.46 21.58 0.36
N VAL A 600 -14.47 21.94 -0.45
CA VAL A 600 -14.55 22.03 -1.91
C VAL A 600 -13.24 21.49 -2.49
N GLY A 601 -13.28 20.25 -2.97
CA GLY A 601 -12.19 19.62 -3.71
C GLY A 601 -12.54 19.51 -5.19
N ILE A 602 -11.59 19.85 -6.06
CA ILE A 602 -11.64 19.65 -7.51
C ILE A 602 -10.36 18.90 -7.89
N SER A 603 -10.47 17.73 -8.53
CA SER A 603 -9.32 17.00 -9.05
C SER A 603 -9.63 16.34 -10.39
N THR A 604 -8.69 15.57 -10.93
CA THR A 604 -8.89 14.73 -12.12
C THR A 604 -10.07 13.75 -11.97
N GLY A 605 -10.41 13.36 -10.74
CA GLY A 605 -11.57 12.52 -10.39
C GLY A 605 -12.90 13.27 -10.27
N GLY A 606 -12.92 14.60 -10.47
CA GLY A 606 -14.11 15.44 -10.44
C GLY A 606 -14.21 16.38 -9.23
N ILE A 607 -15.44 16.79 -8.90
CA ILE A 607 -15.73 17.78 -7.86
C ILE A 607 -16.37 17.09 -6.65
N LYS A 608 -15.94 17.48 -5.45
CA LYS A 608 -16.58 17.13 -4.17
C LYS A 608 -16.81 18.41 -3.38
N ALA A 609 -18.04 18.69 -3.00
CA ALA A 609 -18.38 19.80 -2.12
C ALA A 609 -19.25 19.34 -0.95
N GLY A 610 -19.04 19.93 0.23
CA GLY A 610 -19.79 19.58 1.44
C GLY A 610 -19.97 20.76 2.37
N ALA A 611 -21.06 20.75 3.13
CA ALA A 611 -21.42 21.77 4.11
C ALA A 611 -22.38 21.19 5.18
N GLY A 612 -22.25 21.62 6.43
CA GLY A 612 -23.33 21.43 7.42
C GLY A 612 -24.50 22.36 7.13
N ILE A 613 -25.74 21.89 7.33
CA ILE A 613 -26.96 22.71 7.18
C ILE A 613 -27.85 22.62 8.43
N SER A 614 -28.73 23.62 8.62
CA SER A 614 -29.74 23.58 9.68
C SER A 614 -30.72 22.41 9.50
N SER A 615 -31.12 21.78 10.62
CA SER A 615 -32.14 20.72 10.61
C SER A 615 -33.47 21.19 10.03
N ILE A 616 -34.08 20.37 9.17
CA ILE A 616 -35.36 20.68 8.50
C ILE A 616 -36.48 20.04 9.34
N VAL A 617 -37.28 20.83 10.05
CA VAL A 617 -38.25 20.30 11.03
C VAL A 617 -39.63 20.95 10.85
N PHE A 618 -40.65 20.11 10.65
CA PHE A 618 -42.05 20.50 10.52
C PHE A 618 -42.93 19.60 11.42
N PRO A 619 -43.05 19.90 12.73
CA PRO A 619 -43.81 19.07 13.66
C PRO A 619 -45.32 19.10 13.38
N PRO A 620 -46.06 18.01 13.65
CA PRO A 620 -45.58 16.67 14.03
C PRO A 620 -45.04 15.85 12.85
N TYR A 621 -45.28 16.32 11.63
CA TYR A 621 -45.26 15.56 10.38
C TYR A 621 -43.88 15.03 9.94
N PHE A 622 -42.83 15.84 10.10
CA PHE A 622 -41.52 15.58 9.52
C PHE A 622 -40.37 16.15 10.37
N SER A 623 -39.26 15.42 10.42
CA SER A 623 -37.96 16.00 10.75
C SER A 623 -36.84 15.38 9.92
N PHE A 624 -35.81 16.18 9.65
CA PHE A 624 -34.53 15.78 9.07
C PHE A 624 -33.41 16.42 9.91
N THR A 625 -32.76 15.62 10.72
CA THR A 625 -31.71 16.03 11.68
C THR A 625 -30.37 15.36 11.34
N GLY A 626 -29.34 15.56 12.16
CA GLY A 626 -28.08 14.84 11.97
C GLY A 626 -28.20 13.33 12.24
N ALA A 627 -27.42 12.56 11.48
CA ALA A 627 -27.20 11.13 11.64
C ALA A 627 -25.92 10.87 12.46
N LEU A 628 -25.71 9.64 12.95
CA LEU A 628 -24.45 9.18 13.57
C LEU A 628 -23.85 10.18 14.58
N ASP A 629 -24.64 10.53 15.59
CA ASP A 629 -24.32 11.47 16.68
C ASP A 629 -23.90 12.89 16.24
N LYS A 630 -24.24 13.30 15.01
CA LYS A 630 -24.10 14.70 14.56
C LYS A 630 -25.34 15.53 14.92
N PRO A 631 -25.20 16.82 15.28
CA PRO A 631 -26.34 17.69 15.63
C PRO A 631 -27.14 18.15 14.41
N HIS A 632 -26.56 18.08 13.20
CA HIS A 632 -27.04 18.75 11.99
C HIS A 632 -26.92 17.83 10.76
N PRO A 633 -27.85 17.91 9.78
CA PRO A 633 -27.68 17.25 8.49
C PRO A 633 -26.49 17.81 7.70
N PHE A 634 -25.98 17.02 6.74
CA PHE A 634 -24.82 17.37 5.93
C PHE A 634 -25.17 17.40 4.44
N PHE A 635 -24.99 18.54 3.80
CA PHE A 635 -25.00 18.67 2.34
C PHE A 635 -23.78 17.98 1.74
N ASN A 636 -24.02 17.16 0.72
CA ASN A 636 -23.02 16.35 0.06
C ASN A 636 -23.23 16.40 -1.46
N MET A 637 -22.32 17.05 -2.16
CA MET A 637 -22.20 17.06 -3.61
C MET A 637 -20.96 16.25 -4.01
N VAL A 638 -21.17 15.25 -4.86
CA VAL A 638 -20.13 14.53 -5.58
C VAL A 638 -20.48 14.59 -7.06
N LEU A 639 -19.55 15.02 -7.90
CA LEU A 639 -19.66 15.03 -9.36
C LEU A 639 -18.41 14.33 -9.90
N SER A 640 -18.56 13.07 -10.31
CA SER A 640 -17.44 12.17 -10.61
C SER A 640 -17.18 12.08 -12.12
N THR A 641 -15.92 12.23 -12.52
CA THR A 641 -15.49 12.11 -13.93
C THR A 641 -15.27 10.65 -14.36
N THR A 642 -14.91 9.77 -13.42
CA THR A 642 -14.52 8.37 -13.69
C THR A 642 -15.65 7.37 -13.45
N ASP A 643 -16.56 7.65 -12.54
CA ASP A 643 -17.85 6.98 -12.42
C ASP A 643 -18.99 8.00 -12.31
N PRO A 644 -19.56 8.45 -13.44
CA PRO A 644 -20.67 9.39 -13.43
C PRO A 644 -21.88 8.95 -12.59
N LYS A 645 -22.07 7.63 -12.36
CA LYS A 645 -23.19 7.10 -11.55
C LYS A 645 -22.97 7.28 -10.05
N SER A 646 -21.73 7.49 -9.60
CA SER A 646 -21.44 7.87 -8.21
C SER A 646 -21.72 9.35 -7.93
N SER A 647 -22.10 10.13 -8.94
CA SER A 647 -22.44 11.54 -8.79
C SER A 647 -23.78 11.71 -8.08
N LYS A 648 -23.81 12.48 -7.00
CA LYS A 648 -25.02 12.79 -6.24
C LYS A 648 -24.98 14.20 -5.67
N ILE A 649 -26.15 14.80 -5.50
CA ILE A 649 -26.35 16.04 -4.75
C ILE A 649 -27.44 15.72 -3.72
N ALA A 650 -27.12 15.75 -2.44
CA ALA A 650 -28.02 15.28 -1.38
C ALA A 650 -27.82 16.02 -0.06
N TYR A 651 -28.81 15.96 0.82
CA TYR A 651 -28.61 16.10 2.26
C TYR A 651 -28.58 14.70 2.90
N SER A 652 -27.48 14.34 3.55
CA SER A 652 -27.36 13.13 4.37
C SER A 652 -27.81 13.45 5.81
N GLY A 653 -28.67 12.62 6.40
CA GLY A 653 -29.20 12.87 7.73
C GLY A 653 -30.15 11.80 8.25
N LYS A 654 -30.82 12.09 9.37
CA LYS A 654 -31.78 11.22 10.04
C LYS A 654 -33.19 11.77 9.83
N ALA A 655 -34.01 11.02 9.12
CA ALA A 655 -35.38 11.38 8.78
C ALA A 655 -36.38 10.71 9.75
N THR A 656 -37.42 11.44 10.16
CA THR A 656 -38.61 10.89 10.83
C THR A 656 -39.87 11.31 10.05
N VAL A 657 -40.71 10.34 9.69
CA VAL A 657 -41.97 10.54 8.95
C VAL A 657 -42.92 9.34 9.15
N LEU A 658 -44.23 9.55 9.32
CA LEU A 658 -45.21 8.48 9.59
C LEU A 658 -44.80 7.52 10.74
N LYS A 659 -44.16 8.10 11.77
CA LYS A 659 -43.47 7.44 12.90
C LYS A 659 -42.23 6.59 12.56
N LEU A 660 -42.01 6.23 11.30
CA LEU A 660 -40.75 5.62 10.86
C LEU A 660 -39.61 6.63 11.05
N THR A 661 -38.52 6.20 11.69
CA THR A 661 -37.28 6.96 11.81
C THR A 661 -36.11 6.17 11.24
N ALA A 662 -35.37 6.75 10.29
CA ALA A 662 -34.24 6.09 9.61
C ALA A 662 -33.18 7.11 9.16
N GLU A 663 -31.93 6.69 9.05
CA GLU A 663 -30.87 7.47 8.38
C GLU A 663 -30.98 7.28 6.86
N SER A 664 -30.88 8.37 6.10
CA SER A 664 -31.05 8.35 4.63
C SER A 664 -30.46 9.60 3.96
N ASP A 665 -30.30 9.51 2.64
CA ASP A 665 -29.97 10.64 1.76
C ASP A 665 -31.27 11.21 1.15
N MET A 666 -31.53 12.49 1.40
CA MET A 666 -32.50 13.30 0.67
C MET A 666 -31.83 13.79 -0.62
N MET A 667 -32.13 13.16 -1.75
CA MET A 667 -31.59 13.51 -3.07
C MET A 667 -32.19 14.82 -3.57
N LEU A 668 -31.38 15.68 -4.18
CA LEU A 668 -31.74 17.03 -4.61
C LEU A 668 -31.66 17.17 -6.13
N SER A 669 -32.57 17.96 -6.70
CA SER A 669 -32.69 18.21 -8.14
C SER A 669 -33.37 19.56 -8.42
N ASP A 670 -33.35 20.01 -9.68
CA ASP A 670 -34.09 21.19 -10.15
C ASP A 670 -35.62 21.08 -9.96
N LYS A 671 -36.13 19.88 -9.68
CA LYS A 671 -37.55 19.58 -9.43
C LYS A 671 -37.89 19.51 -7.92
N GLY A 672 -36.94 19.85 -7.06
CA GLY A 672 -37.04 19.69 -5.61
C GLY A 672 -36.30 18.45 -5.12
N PHE A 673 -36.85 17.75 -4.13
CA PHE A 673 -36.18 16.61 -3.49
C PHE A 673 -36.93 15.27 -3.60
N ASP A 674 -36.16 14.19 -3.50
CA ASP A 674 -36.62 12.80 -3.38
C ASP A 674 -35.90 12.13 -2.19
N LEU A 675 -36.66 11.68 -1.20
CA LEU A 675 -36.17 10.99 0.00
C LEU A 675 -36.79 9.59 0.07
N TYR A 676 -35.96 8.57 0.23
CA TYR A 676 -36.39 7.18 0.32
C TYR A 676 -36.15 6.61 1.72
N MET A 677 -37.12 5.88 2.26
CA MET A 677 -37.04 5.26 3.59
C MET A 677 -37.68 3.86 3.56
N ASN A 678 -37.22 2.94 4.40
CA ASN A 678 -37.76 1.59 4.50
C ASN A 678 -37.82 1.18 5.98
N GLY A 679 -38.94 0.61 6.40
CA GLY A 679 -39.17 0.20 7.80
C GLY A 679 -40.65 0.13 8.13
N LYS A 680 -40.98 0.01 9.42
CA LYS A 680 -42.38 0.00 9.86
C LYS A 680 -42.93 1.41 9.97
N ILE A 681 -44.06 1.68 9.31
CA ILE A 681 -44.88 2.86 9.59
C ILE A 681 -45.91 2.55 10.68
N PHE A 682 -46.18 3.55 11.52
CA PHE A 682 -47.05 3.41 12.70
C PHE A 682 -46.69 2.22 13.61
N ASP A 683 -45.41 1.82 13.62
CA ASP A 683 -44.83 0.68 14.35
C ASP A 683 -45.42 -0.70 13.99
N LYS A 684 -46.34 -0.76 13.02
CA LYS A 684 -47.12 -1.97 12.68
C LYS A 684 -46.67 -2.64 11.39
N PHE A 685 -46.74 -1.94 10.27
CA PHE A 685 -46.64 -2.52 8.93
C PHE A 685 -45.39 -2.06 8.19
N GLN A 686 -44.68 -3.00 7.58
CA GLN A 686 -43.48 -2.75 6.78
C GLN A 686 -43.85 -2.01 5.49
N ALA A 687 -43.19 -0.89 5.24
CA ALA A 687 -43.43 -0.05 4.08
C ALA A 687 -42.13 0.52 3.50
N LYS A 688 -42.14 0.69 2.18
CA LYS A 688 -41.14 1.42 1.40
C LYS A 688 -41.73 2.78 1.06
N LEU A 689 -41.16 3.83 1.65
CA LEU A 689 -41.61 5.21 1.49
C LEU A 689 -40.76 5.93 0.45
N ARG A 690 -41.44 6.73 -0.37
CA ARG A 690 -40.86 7.82 -1.16
C ARG A 690 -41.54 9.12 -0.73
N ILE A 691 -40.76 10.07 -0.24
CA ILE A 691 -41.19 11.41 0.14
C ILE A 691 -40.61 12.39 -0.87
N ALA A 692 -41.47 13.15 -1.56
CA ALA A 692 -41.06 14.05 -2.63
C ALA A 692 -41.78 15.40 -2.54
N ALA A 693 -41.07 16.50 -2.82
CA ALA A 693 -41.62 17.85 -2.80
C ALA A 693 -40.83 18.81 -3.70
N GLY A 694 -41.44 19.94 -4.08
CA GLY A 694 -40.79 20.96 -4.92
C GLY A 694 -39.75 21.77 -4.13
N SER A 695 -39.92 21.89 -2.81
CA SER A 695 -38.96 22.50 -1.91
C SER A 695 -38.90 21.81 -0.55
N THR A 696 -37.74 21.86 0.09
CA THR A 696 -37.59 21.54 1.53
C THR A 696 -38.31 22.53 2.45
N LYS A 697 -38.97 23.55 1.88
CA LYS A 697 -39.85 24.49 2.59
C LYS A 697 -41.33 24.09 2.57
N ASP A 698 -41.73 23.10 1.76
CA ASP A 698 -43.14 22.72 1.58
C ASP A 698 -43.75 22.03 2.82
N GLY A 699 -42.90 21.42 3.67
CA GLY A 699 -43.23 20.81 4.95
C GLY A 699 -44.44 19.87 4.93
N ALA A 700 -45.56 20.35 5.48
CA ALA A 700 -46.85 19.65 5.49
C ALA A 700 -47.31 19.19 4.08
N GLY A 701 -46.90 19.92 3.03
CA GLY A 701 -47.26 19.69 1.63
C GLY A 701 -46.44 18.64 0.89
N TYR A 702 -45.52 17.92 1.55
CA TYR A 702 -44.77 16.82 0.93
C TYR A 702 -45.70 15.73 0.38
N ASN A 703 -45.40 15.20 -0.81
CA ASN A 703 -46.06 13.99 -1.32
C ASN A 703 -45.40 12.76 -0.69
N VAL A 704 -46.19 11.81 -0.21
CA VAL A 704 -45.73 10.55 0.37
C VAL A 704 -46.40 9.40 -0.36
N MET A 705 -45.60 8.63 -1.08
CA MET A 705 -46.00 7.34 -1.62
C MET A 705 -45.44 6.24 -0.72
N ALA A 706 -46.31 5.36 -0.22
CA ALA A 706 -45.93 4.22 0.61
C ALA A 706 -46.38 2.94 -0.09
N THR A 707 -45.42 2.11 -0.51
CA THR A 707 -45.69 0.73 -0.93
C THR A 707 -45.60 -0.18 0.28
N MET A 708 -46.67 -0.92 0.56
CA MET A 708 -46.79 -1.80 1.72
C MET A 708 -46.31 -3.21 1.35
N ASP A 709 -45.48 -3.82 2.19
CA ASP A 709 -45.02 -5.19 2.00
C ASP A 709 -46.11 -6.22 2.40
N SER A 710 -45.76 -7.50 2.39
CA SER A 710 -46.72 -8.61 2.46
C SER A 710 -47.47 -8.74 3.80
N ASP A 711 -47.05 -8.04 4.86
CA ASP A 711 -47.69 -8.09 6.18
C ASP A 711 -49.08 -7.42 6.18
N LEU A 712 -49.20 -6.20 5.63
CA LEU A 712 -50.50 -5.56 5.45
C LEU A 712 -51.33 -6.30 4.39
N GLN A 713 -50.70 -6.75 3.29
CA GLN A 713 -51.41 -7.46 2.22
C GLN A 713 -52.09 -8.74 2.75
N LYS A 714 -51.37 -9.53 3.56
CA LYS A 714 -51.91 -10.69 4.25
C LYS A 714 -53.01 -10.29 5.24
N TYR A 715 -52.76 -9.26 6.07
CA TYR A 715 -53.75 -8.78 7.05
C TYR A 715 -55.09 -8.40 6.39
N ILE A 716 -55.06 -7.68 5.27
CA ILE A 716 -56.27 -7.32 4.51
C ILE A 716 -56.95 -8.59 3.96
N SER A 717 -56.17 -9.52 3.39
CA SER A 717 -56.69 -10.76 2.80
C SER A 717 -57.39 -11.67 3.81
N ASP A 718 -56.76 -11.87 4.98
CA ASP A 718 -57.28 -12.72 6.06
C ASP A 718 -58.61 -12.17 6.61
N ILE A 719 -58.61 -10.89 7.03
CA ILE A 719 -59.78 -10.25 7.67
C ILE A 719 -60.94 -10.11 6.67
N ALA A 720 -60.66 -9.72 5.43
CA ALA A 720 -61.72 -9.57 4.42
C ALA A 720 -62.35 -10.91 4.03
N SER A 721 -61.54 -11.97 3.85
CA SER A 721 -62.07 -13.32 3.56
C SER A 721 -62.94 -13.86 4.69
N ALA A 722 -62.56 -13.60 5.95
CA ALA A 722 -63.32 -14.04 7.13
C ALA A 722 -64.70 -13.35 7.22
N GLU A 723 -64.77 -12.03 7.01
CA GLU A 723 -66.05 -11.29 7.03
C GLU A 723 -66.96 -11.68 5.87
N ILE A 724 -66.39 -11.97 4.69
CA ILE A 724 -67.15 -12.41 3.50
C ILE A 724 -67.74 -13.82 3.68
N ASP A 725 -67.02 -14.78 4.28
CA ASP A 725 -67.60 -16.09 4.59
C ASP A 725 -68.70 -15.99 5.66
N LYS A 726 -68.47 -15.21 6.72
CA LYS A 726 -69.46 -14.91 7.77
C LYS A 726 -70.75 -14.32 7.17
N ALA A 727 -70.64 -13.37 6.25
CA ALA A 727 -71.79 -12.70 5.63
C ALA A 727 -72.53 -13.55 4.57
N THR A 728 -71.82 -14.43 3.83
CA THR A 728 -72.44 -15.25 2.77
C THR A 728 -73.02 -16.58 3.23
N LYS A 729 -72.82 -16.96 4.50
CA LYS A 729 -73.16 -18.29 5.06
C LYS A 729 -74.54 -18.85 4.70
N ASN A 730 -75.57 -18.00 4.71
CA ASN A 730 -76.95 -18.41 4.39
C ASN A 730 -77.14 -18.66 2.88
N SER A 731 -76.55 -17.81 2.03
CA SER A 731 -76.55 -17.95 0.58
C SER A 731 -75.84 -19.23 0.13
N GLN A 732 -74.74 -19.60 0.79
CA GLN A 732 -74.00 -20.85 0.54
C GLN A 732 -74.85 -22.11 0.75
N LYS A 733 -75.87 -22.05 1.62
CA LYS A 733 -76.83 -23.15 1.81
C LYS A 733 -77.84 -23.20 0.67
N ALA A 734 -78.55 -22.09 0.42
CA ALA A 734 -79.63 -22.04 -0.57
C ALA A 734 -79.16 -22.39 -2.00
N PHE A 735 -77.93 -22.00 -2.37
CA PHE A 735 -77.37 -22.30 -3.69
C PHE A 735 -77.18 -23.80 -3.94
N LYS A 736 -76.79 -24.58 -2.92
CA LYS A 736 -76.62 -26.04 -3.01
C LYS A 736 -77.94 -26.77 -3.20
N GLU A 737 -79.00 -26.29 -2.54
CA GLU A 737 -80.35 -26.85 -2.63
C GLU A 737 -80.92 -26.67 -4.05
N ALA A 738 -80.82 -25.44 -4.60
CA ALA A 738 -81.31 -25.10 -5.95
C ALA A 738 -80.65 -25.93 -7.07
N GLN A 739 -79.34 -26.17 -6.99
CA GLN A 739 -78.58 -26.90 -8.03
C GLN A 739 -79.10 -28.33 -8.24
N THR A 740 -79.70 -28.95 -7.21
CA THR A 740 -80.23 -30.32 -7.28
C THR A 740 -81.53 -30.39 -8.10
N THR A 741 -82.41 -29.38 -8.00
CA THR A 741 -83.74 -29.39 -8.64
C THR A 741 -83.68 -29.21 -10.16
N LEU A 742 -82.77 -28.37 -10.67
CA LEU A 742 -82.66 -28.06 -12.10
C LEU A 742 -82.43 -29.31 -12.96
N THR A 743 -81.51 -30.17 -12.54
CA THR A 743 -81.08 -31.37 -13.27
C THR A 743 -82.24 -32.30 -13.62
N GLN A 744 -83.22 -32.46 -12.72
CA GLN A 744 -84.36 -33.36 -12.94
C GLN A 744 -85.30 -32.88 -14.05
N LYS A 745 -85.61 -31.58 -14.12
CA LYS A 745 -86.57 -31.05 -15.11
C LYS A 745 -86.01 -30.92 -16.53
N GLN A 746 -84.70 -31.00 -16.68
CA GLN A 746 -84.03 -30.95 -17.98
C GLN A 746 -84.30 -32.20 -18.84
N GLN A 747 -84.59 -33.33 -18.19
CA GLN A 747 -84.78 -34.64 -18.84
C GLN A 747 -86.22 -34.85 -19.36
N GLU A 748 -87.20 -34.18 -18.74
CA GLU A 748 -88.64 -34.32 -19.00
C GLU A 748 -89.07 -33.72 -20.36
N VAL A 749 -88.48 -32.58 -20.74
CA VAL A 749 -88.78 -31.83 -21.98
C VAL A 749 -88.25 -32.54 -23.24
N SER A 750 -87.15 -33.29 -23.11
CA SER A 750 -86.50 -33.97 -24.23
C SER A 750 -87.43 -35.02 -24.87
N THR A 751 -88.03 -35.87 -24.03
CA THR A 751 -88.92 -36.96 -24.45
C THR A 751 -90.12 -36.47 -25.27
N LEU A 752 -90.75 -35.36 -24.85
CA LEU A 752 -91.98 -34.86 -25.46
C LEU A 752 -91.79 -34.27 -26.87
N ASN A 753 -90.56 -33.89 -27.27
CA ASN A 753 -90.30 -33.44 -28.64
C ASN A 753 -90.31 -34.60 -29.65
N VAL A 754 -89.88 -35.80 -29.26
CA VAL A 754 -89.75 -36.95 -30.16
C VAL A 754 -91.11 -37.44 -30.66
N GLU A 755 -92.12 -37.45 -29.79
CA GLU A 755 -93.44 -38.00 -30.13
C GLU A 755 -94.28 -37.07 -31.03
N ILE A 756 -93.97 -35.77 -31.05
CA ILE A 756 -94.65 -34.75 -31.90
C ILE A 756 -94.33 -34.99 -33.40
N GLU A 757 -93.05 -35.10 -33.76
CA GLU A 757 -92.62 -35.28 -35.16
C GLU A 757 -93.16 -36.57 -35.78
N LYS A 758 -93.25 -37.62 -34.96
CA LYS A 758 -93.76 -38.93 -35.37
C LYS A 758 -95.23 -38.90 -35.80
N GLN A 759 -96.06 -38.04 -35.19
CA GLN A 759 -97.47 -37.88 -35.61
C GLN A 759 -97.62 -36.98 -36.85
N ARG A 760 -96.78 -35.94 -36.99
CA ARG A 760 -96.76 -35.08 -38.20
C ARG A 760 -96.63 -35.88 -39.50
N ALA A 761 -95.76 -36.89 -39.51
CA ALA A 761 -95.56 -37.74 -40.70
C ALA A 761 -96.80 -38.56 -41.11
N ILE A 762 -97.66 -38.94 -40.15
CA ILE A 762 -98.82 -39.81 -40.41
C ILE A 762 -99.96 -39.02 -41.08
N VAL A 763 -100.27 -37.83 -40.56
CA VAL A 763 -101.43 -37.02 -41.00
C VAL A 763 -101.32 -36.57 -42.47
N GLN A 764 -100.10 -36.30 -42.96
CA GLN A 764 -99.90 -35.86 -44.34
C GLN A 764 -100.31 -36.93 -45.36
N ALA A 765 -99.90 -38.18 -45.13
CA ALA A 765 -100.13 -39.29 -46.06
C ALA A 765 -101.60 -39.69 -46.20
N GLU A 766 -102.45 -39.36 -45.21
CA GLU A 766 -103.89 -39.58 -45.29
C GLU A 766 -104.55 -38.61 -46.31
N ARG A 767 -104.14 -37.34 -46.31
CA ARG A 767 -104.76 -36.26 -47.09
C ARG A 767 -104.52 -36.36 -48.60
N ASP A 768 -103.29 -36.65 -49.01
CA ASP A 768 -102.90 -36.70 -50.43
C ASP A 768 -103.70 -37.75 -51.22
N LYS A 769 -104.19 -38.78 -50.53
CA LYS A 769 -104.92 -39.92 -51.10
C LYS A 769 -106.36 -39.59 -51.51
N ASP A 770 -107.08 -38.81 -50.72
CA ASP A 770 -108.50 -38.53 -50.96
C ASP A 770 -108.70 -37.38 -51.97
N CYS A 771 -107.77 -36.42 -52.00
CA CYS A 771 -107.69 -35.40 -53.05
C CYS A 771 -107.76 -35.96 -54.48
N LYS A 772 -107.13 -37.12 -54.72
CA LYS A 772 -107.11 -37.74 -56.05
C LYS A 772 -108.50 -38.21 -56.51
N LYS A 773 -109.30 -38.77 -55.61
CA LYS A 773 -110.63 -39.34 -55.92
C LYS A 773 -111.65 -38.27 -56.32
N PHE A 774 -111.55 -37.07 -55.74
CA PHE A 774 -112.49 -35.99 -56.02
C PHE A 774 -112.45 -35.55 -57.49
N ASN A 775 -111.25 -35.37 -58.03
CA ASN A 775 -111.03 -34.85 -59.38
C ASN A 775 -111.53 -35.80 -60.48
N ASP A 776 -111.39 -37.12 -60.28
CA ASP A 776 -111.86 -38.13 -61.25
C ASP A 776 -113.39 -38.10 -61.41
N ALA A 777 -114.14 -37.87 -60.32
CA ALA A 777 -115.60 -37.82 -60.34
C ALA A 777 -116.18 -36.57 -61.05
N GLU A 778 -115.47 -35.43 -61.04
CA GLU A 778 -115.92 -34.21 -61.72
C GLU A 778 -115.96 -34.39 -63.25
N ALA A 779 -115.02 -35.16 -63.80
CA ALA A 779 -114.92 -35.42 -65.23
C ALA A 779 -116.13 -36.20 -65.79
N ASP A 780 -116.70 -37.12 -65.01
CA ASP A 780 -117.84 -37.96 -65.43
C ASP A 780 -119.14 -37.17 -65.54
N VAL A 781 -119.46 -36.33 -64.55
CA VAL A 781 -120.63 -35.44 -64.58
C VAL A 781 -120.66 -34.60 -65.87
N LYS A 782 -119.51 -34.07 -66.26
CA LYS A 782 -119.33 -33.21 -67.44
C LYS A 782 -119.54 -33.97 -68.75
N ARG A 783 -119.28 -35.29 -68.76
CA ARG A 783 -119.46 -36.20 -69.89
C ARG A 783 -120.93 -36.49 -70.16
N ASP A 784 -121.68 -36.89 -69.14
CA ASP A 784 -123.08 -37.33 -69.29
C ASP A 784 -124.02 -36.17 -69.58
N ARG A 785 -123.74 -34.97 -69.03
CA ARG A 785 -124.57 -33.78 -69.27
C ARG A 785 -124.63 -33.40 -70.75
N LYS A 786 -123.58 -33.71 -71.53
CA LYS A 786 -123.54 -33.49 -72.97
C LYS A 786 -124.47 -34.43 -73.75
N LYS A 787 -124.63 -35.70 -73.33
CA LYS A 787 -125.55 -36.65 -73.99
C LYS A 787 -127.01 -36.22 -73.87
N VAL A 788 -127.40 -35.69 -72.71
CA VAL A 788 -128.79 -35.28 -72.42
C VAL A 788 -129.26 -34.15 -73.34
N ASN A 789 -128.36 -33.23 -73.71
CA ASN A 789 -128.70 -32.10 -74.58
C ASN A 789 -128.89 -32.52 -76.03
N ASN A 790 -127.92 -33.25 -76.62
CA ASN A 790 -128.00 -33.71 -78.01
C ASN A 790 -129.30 -34.48 -78.33
N LEU A 791 -129.73 -35.36 -77.42
CA LEU A 791 -130.98 -36.14 -77.57
C LEU A 791 -132.26 -35.29 -77.48
N LYS A 792 -132.15 -34.07 -76.94
CA LYS A 792 -133.25 -33.11 -76.83
C LYS A 792 -133.40 -32.31 -78.13
N ASP A 793 -132.28 -31.88 -78.69
CA ASP A 793 -132.23 -31.12 -79.94
C ASP A 793 -132.85 -31.93 -81.11
N ASP A 794 -132.61 -33.25 -81.13
CA ASP A 794 -133.19 -34.22 -82.07
C ASP A 794 -134.73 -34.39 -81.95
N ILE A 795 -135.33 -34.06 -80.80
CA ILE A 795 -136.79 -34.13 -80.56
C ILE A 795 -137.47 -32.90 -81.14
N ASP A 796 -136.98 -31.72 -80.76
CA ASP A 796 -137.56 -30.43 -81.17
C ASP A 796 -137.56 -30.29 -82.70
N ASP A 797 -136.47 -30.75 -83.36
CA ASP A 797 -136.35 -30.75 -84.82
C ASP A 797 -137.30 -31.75 -85.53
N LYS A 798 -137.85 -32.76 -84.83
CA LYS A 798 -138.91 -33.65 -85.35
C LYS A 798 -140.32 -33.12 -85.09
N GLU A 799 -140.56 -32.59 -83.88
CA GLU A 799 -141.79 -31.88 -83.48
C GLU A 799 -142.17 -30.79 -84.50
N ASP A 800 -141.20 -29.99 -84.94
CA ASP A 800 -141.45 -28.87 -85.83
C ASP A 800 -141.76 -29.32 -87.28
N LYS A 801 -141.22 -30.47 -87.70
CA LYS A 801 -141.59 -31.13 -88.97
C LYS A 801 -143.03 -31.68 -88.92
N ILE A 802 -143.45 -32.23 -87.77
CA ILE A 802 -144.84 -32.65 -87.54
C ILE A 802 -145.81 -31.46 -87.65
N LYS A 803 -145.51 -30.33 -87.00
CA LYS A 803 -146.33 -29.10 -87.07
C LYS A 803 -146.49 -28.58 -88.51
N LYS A 804 -145.40 -28.57 -89.29
CA LYS A 804 -145.40 -28.16 -90.70
C LYS A 804 -146.25 -29.09 -91.59
N LEU A 805 -146.19 -30.41 -91.38
CA LEU A 805 -147.02 -31.38 -92.10
C LEU A 805 -148.50 -31.29 -91.71
N ALA A 806 -148.82 -31.07 -90.43
CA ALA A 806 -150.20 -30.94 -89.98
C ALA A 806 -150.92 -29.74 -90.63
N LYS A 807 -150.26 -28.57 -90.67
CA LYS A 807 -150.77 -27.38 -91.37
C LYS A 807 -150.93 -27.56 -92.88
N ALA A 808 -150.22 -28.53 -93.49
CA ALA A 808 -150.40 -28.84 -94.91
C ALA A 808 -151.66 -29.67 -95.20
N ILE A 809 -152.12 -30.49 -94.24
CA ILE A 809 -153.38 -31.24 -94.33
C ILE A 809 -154.57 -30.30 -94.10
N GLU A 810 -154.48 -29.44 -93.09
CA GLU A 810 -155.51 -28.45 -92.72
C GLU A 810 -155.84 -27.49 -93.88
N LYS A 811 -154.89 -27.27 -94.79
CA LYS A 811 -155.03 -26.42 -95.98
C LYS A 811 -155.47 -27.15 -97.25
N ASP A 812 -155.38 -28.48 -97.28
CA ASP A 812 -155.69 -29.34 -98.42
C ASP A 812 -155.99 -30.77 -97.92
N ALA A 813 -157.28 -31.05 -97.73
CA ALA A 813 -157.74 -32.31 -97.15
C ALA A 813 -157.38 -33.54 -98.00
N THR A 814 -157.08 -33.39 -99.30
CA THR A 814 -156.66 -34.52 -100.16
C THR A 814 -155.32 -35.10 -99.70
N LYS A 815 -154.47 -34.29 -99.06
CA LYS A 815 -153.16 -34.69 -98.54
C LYS A 815 -153.22 -35.38 -97.18
N ALA A 816 -154.41 -35.54 -96.58
CA ALA A 816 -154.58 -36.24 -95.31
C ALA A 816 -154.01 -37.66 -95.33
N ILE A 817 -154.17 -38.39 -96.44
CA ILE A 817 -153.70 -39.78 -96.59
C ILE A 817 -152.16 -39.83 -96.60
N GLU A 818 -151.50 -39.01 -97.42
CA GLU A 818 -150.04 -39.04 -97.58
C GLU A 818 -149.31 -38.45 -96.36
N ASN A 819 -149.76 -37.30 -95.86
CA ASN A 819 -149.09 -36.61 -94.75
C ASN A 819 -149.48 -37.18 -93.38
N GLY A 820 -150.68 -37.74 -93.22
CA GLY A 820 -151.11 -38.37 -91.98
C GLY A 820 -150.20 -39.53 -91.57
N ALA A 821 -149.87 -40.41 -92.51
CA ALA A 821 -148.92 -41.51 -92.28
C ALA A 821 -147.53 -41.01 -91.84
N LYS A 822 -147.02 -39.95 -92.48
CA LYS A 822 -145.72 -39.33 -92.16
C LYS A 822 -145.70 -38.71 -90.76
N ILE A 823 -146.78 -38.02 -90.38
CA ILE A 823 -146.96 -37.45 -89.02
C ILE A 823 -146.96 -38.55 -87.97
N THR A 824 -147.72 -39.62 -88.17
CA THR A 824 -147.80 -40.75 -87.22
C THR A 824 -146.45 -41.42 -87.01
N LYS A 825 -145.67 -41.62 -88.08
CA LYS A 825 -144.30 -42.14 -87.96
C LYS A 825 -143.39 -41.22 -87.15
N LEU A 826 -143.36 -39.92 -87.48
CA LEU A 826 -142.50 -38.96 -86.77
C LEU A 826 -142.88 -38.84 -85.29
N LYS A 827 -144.17 -38.93 -84.92
CA LYS A 827 -144.60 -38.95 -83.52
C LYS A 827 -144.09 -40.19 -82.77
N ALA A 828 -144.09 -41.37 -83.40
CA ALA A 828 -143.51 -42.57 -82.80
C ALA A 828 -141.98 -42.44 -82.60
N GLU A 829 -141.27 -41.80 -83.54
CA GLU A 829 -139.84 -41.51 -83.40
C GLU A 829 -139.54 -40.52 -82.26
N VAL A 830 -140.39 -39.50 -82.06
CA VAL A 830 -140.28 -38.55 -80.93
C VAL A 830 -140.43 -39.26 -79.59
N VAL A 831 -141.47 -40.07 -79.40
CA VAL A 831 -141.70 -40.81 -78.13
C VAL A 831 -140.53 -41.74 -77.79
N GLY A 832 -139.90 -42.35 -78.81
CA GLY A 832 -138.69 -43.15 -78.63
C GLY A 832 -137.48 -42.35 -78.14
N LEU A 833 -137.32 -41.12 -78.61
CA LEU A 833 -136.26 -40.20 -78.16
C LEU A 833 -136.54 -39.60 -76.78
N GLU A 834 -137.79 -39.28 -76.45
CA GLU A 834 -138.17 -38.82 -75.10
C GLU A 834 -137.82 -39.86 -74.03
N ALA A 835 -138.06 -41.15 -74.32
CA ALA A 835 -137.64 -42.25 -73.45
C ALA A 835 -136.11 -42.30 -73.30
N ALA A 836 -135.34 -42.09 -74.36
CA ALA A 836 -133.89 -42.02 -74.31
C ALA A 836 -133.38 -40.81 -73.49
N VAL A 837 -134.01 -39.65 -73.60
CA VAL A 837 -133.72 -38.46 -72.77
C VAL A 837 -134.00 -38.75 -71.28
N ALA A 838 -135.09 -39.45 -70.96
CA ALA A 838 -135.40 -39.86 -69.59
C ALA A 838 -134.30 -40.78 -69.01
N THR A 839 -133.85 -41.78 -69.77
CA THR A 839 -132.74 -42.67 -69.38
C THR A 839 -131.43 -41.88 -69.20
N ALA A 840 -131.07 -41.01 -70.14
CA ALA A 840 -129.84 -40.23 -70.08
C ALA A 840 -129.81 -39.26 -68.89
N LYS A 841 -130.94 -38.63 -68.54
CA LYS A 841 -131.10 -37.82 -67.32
C LYS A 841 -130.93 -38.66 -66.05
N GLY A 842 -131.41 -39.91 -66.05
CA GLY A 842 -131.23 -40.84 -64.93
C GLY A 842 -129.76 -41.13 -64.66
N VAL A 843 -128.97 -41.36 -65.71
CA VAL A 843 -127.51 -41.57 -65.60
C VAL A 843 -126.81 -40.30 -65.11
N LEU A 844 -127.06 -39.14 -65.75
CA LEU A 844 -126.48 -37.86 -65.33
C LEU A 844 -126.71 -37.58 -63.83
N LYS A 845 -127.95 -37.78 -63.35
CA LYS A 845 -128.30 -37.52 -61.95
C LYS A 845 -127.64 -38.50 -60.96
N ALA A 846 -127.24 -39.69 -61.43
CA ALA A 846 -126.43 -40.60 -60.63
C ALA A 846 -124.98 -40.10 -60.53
N SER A 847 -124.37 -39.72 -61.66
CA SER A 847 -123.02 -39.14 -61.73
C SER A 847 -122.92 -37.86 -60.88
N GLU A 848 -123.89 -36.95 -60.99
CA GLU A 848 -123.96 -35.71 -60.19
C GLU A 848 -124.00 -35.99 -58.68
N LYS A 849 -124.77 -37.01 -58.25
CA LYS A 849 -124.88 -37.40 -56.84
C LYS A 849 -123.61 -38.04 -56.27
N VAL A 850 -122.79 -38.68 -57.10
CA VAL A 850 -121.46 -39.20 -56.67
C VAL A 850 -120.51 -38.05 -56.37
N LEU A 851 -120.47 -37.02 -57.21
CA LEU A 851 -119.65 -35.83 -56.96
C LEU A 851 -120.14 -35.06 -55.72
N GLU A 852 -121.45 -34.90 -55.56
CA GLU A 852 -122.06 -34.22 -54.41
C GLU A 852 -121.77 -34.94 -53.07
N ALA A 853 -121.65 -36.27 -53.09
CA ALA A 853 -121.28 -37.08 -51.93
C ALA A 853 -119.78 -36.99 -51.54
N LEU A 854 -118.92 -36.42 -52.40
CA LEU A 854 -117.48 -36.26 -52.15
C LEU A 854 -117.10 -34.85 -51.62
N GLY A 855 -118.07 -33.96 -51.41
CA GLY A 855 -117.87 -32.66 -50.74
C GLY A 855 -117.36 -31.55 -51.67
N LYS A 856 -116.57 -30.61 -51.13
CA LYS A 856 -116.06 -29.42 -51.85
C LYS A 856 -114.52 -29.36 -51.86
N GLY A 857 -113.90 -30.25 -52.64
CA GLY A 857 -112.48 -30.17 -53.00
C GLY A 857 -111.48 -30.44 -51.87
N CYS A 858 -110.20 -30.25 -52.19
CA CYS A 858 -109.08 -30.46 -51.27
C CYS A 858 -109.00 -29.38 -50.18
N ASP A 859 -109.07 -29.80 -48.91
CA ASP A 859 -108.97 -28.91 -47.74
C ASP A 859 -107.52 -28.43 -47.51
N GLN A 860 -107.36 -27.23 -46.96
CA GLN A 860 -106.09 -26.48 -46.85
C GLN A 860 -105.63 -26.22 -45.40
N THR A 861 -106.21 -26.89 -44.41
CA THR A 861 -105.85 -26.69 -42.99
C THR A 861 -104.40 -27.10 -42.68
N PRO A 862 -103.59 -26.28 -41.97
CA PRO A 862 -102.24 -26.65 -41.53
C PRO A 862 -102.19 -27.96 -40.71
N ILE A 863 -101.11 -28.74 -40.85
CA ILE A 863 -101.00 -30.08 -40.26
C ILE A 863 -100.91 -30.08 -38.72
N ASP A 864 -100.29 -29.07 -38.13
CA ASP A 864 -100.14 -28.93 -36.67
C ASP A 864 -101.45 -28.68 -35.92
N LEU A 865 -102.53 -28.39 -36.65
CA LEU A 865 -103.88 -28.23 -36.12
C LEU A 865 -104.69 -29.55 -36.13
N ASP A 866 -104.09 -30.67 -36.53
CA ASP A 866 -104.67 -31.99 -36.26
C ASP A 866 -104.73 -32.22 -34.73
N PRO A 867 -105.88 -32.62 -34.16
CA PRO A 867 -106.03 -32.85 -32.72
C PRO A 867 -105.01 -33.84 -32.13
N ARG A 868 -104.50 -34.79 -32.94
CA ARG A 868 -103.49 -35.77 -32.55
C ARG A 868 -102.12 -35.13 -32.27
N ILE A 869 -101.81 -34.01 -32.92
CA ILE A 869 -100.52 -33.30 -32.85
C ILE A 869 -100.58 -32.16 -31.81
N ALA A 870 -101.66 -31.36 -31.83
CA ALA A 870 -101.82 -30.20 -30.96
C ALA A 870 -101.75 -30.54 -29.45
N GLY A 871 -102.28 -31.70 -29.04
CA GLY A 871 -102.22 -32.17 -27.65
C GLY A 871 -100.79 -32.43 -27.14
N LEU A 872 -99.93 -33.02 -27.97
CA LEU A 872 -98.53 -33.31 -27.63
C LEU A 872 -97.69 -32.03 -27.53
N ILE A 873 -97.91 -31.07 -28.44
CA ILE A 873 -97.27 -29.74 -28.40
C ILE A 873 -97.60 -29.02 -27.07
N THR A 874 -98.86 -29.07 -26.64
CA THR A 874 -99.34 -28.43 -25.40
C THR A 874 -98.69 -29.04 -24.14
N ALA A 875 -98.54 -30.37 -24.11
CA ALA A 875 -97.86 -31.07 -23.01
C ALA A 875 -96.38 -30.65 -22.91
N ARG A 876 -95.66 -30.60 -24.04
CA ARG A 876 -94.27 -30.16 -24.11
C ARG A 876 -94.09 -28.74 -23.55
N GLU A 877 -94.92 -27.79 -23.95
CA GLU A 877 -94.82 -26.41 -23.46
C GLU A 877 -95.00 -26.28 -21.95
N THR A 878 -95.83 -27.15 -21.36
CA THR A 878 -96.06 -27.16 -19.90
C THR A 878 -94.82 -27.68 -19.15
N ALA A 879 -94.14 -28.69 -19.71
CA ALA A 879 -92.86 -29.16 -19.19
C ALA A 879 -91.74 -28.11 -19.36
N ASP A 880 -91.66 -27.43 -20.52
CA ASP A 880 -90.60 -26.43 -20.76
C ASP A 880 -90.78 -25.17 -19.90
N LYS A 881 -92.01 -24.68 -19.71
CA LYS A 881 -92.31 -23.61 -18.73
C LYS A 881 -91.87 -24.00 -17.32
N SER A 882 -92.01 -25.27 -16.95
CA SER A 882 -91.55 -25.81 -15.65
C SER A 882 -90.02 -25.89 -15.55
N LEU A 883 -89.33 -26.26 -16.63
CA LEU A 883 -87.87 -26.24 -16.73
C LEU A 883 -87.31 -24.80 -16.70
N GLN A 884 -87.96 -23.85 -17.38
CA GLN A 884 -87.58 -22.45 -17.34
C GLN A 884 -87.68 -21.88 -15.91
N ALA A 885 -88.74 -22.20 -15.17
CA ALA A 885 -88.85 -21.84 -13.75
C ALA A 885 -87.70 -22.41 -12.89
N ALA A 886 -87.31 -23.67 -13.09
CA ALA A 886 -86.17 -24.27 -12.38
C ALA A 886 -84.82 -23.64 -12.76
N LYS A 887 -84.62 -23.27 -14.03
CA LYS A 887 -83.44 -22.51 -14.50
C LYS A 887 -83.38 -21.13 -13.82
N VAL A 888 -84.49 -20.41 -13.75
CA VAL A 888 -84.58 -19.10 -13.10
C VAL A 888 -84.17 -19.17 -11.64
N ILE A 889 -84.51 -20.24 -10.89
CA ILE A 889 -84.09 -20.36 -9.48
C ILE A 889 -82.56 -20.54 -9.34
N VAL A 890 -81.93 -21.36 -10.19
CA VAL A 890 -80.46 -21.58 -10.14
C VAL A 890 -79.67 -20.39 -10.71
N GLN A 891 -80.23 -19.67 -11.68
CA GLN A 891 -79.61 -18.51 -12.31
C GLN A 891 -80.02 -17.17 -11.66
N GLY A 892 -80.93 -17.17 -10.68
CA GLY A 892 -81.58 -15.96 -10.18
C GLY A 892 -82.45 -16.16 -8.93
N THR A 893 -81.86 -16.55 -7.81
CA THR A 893 -82.45 -16.30 -6.48
C THR A 893 -82.41 -14.80 -6.17
N GLY A 894 -83.52 -14.11 -6.46
CA GLY A 894 -83.67 -12.64 -6.48
C GLY A 894 -83.59 -11.89 -5.14
N ALA A 895 -82.66 -12.27 -4.26
CA ALA A 895 -82.34 -11.60 -3.00
C ALA A 895 -80.83 -11.47 -2.73
N ILE A 896 -79.98 -11.87 -3.69
CA ILE A 896 -78.53 -11.94 -3.54
C ILE A 896 -77.88 -11.00 -4.56
N THR A 897 -77.03 -10.09 -4.09
CA THR A 897 -76.32 -9.10 -4.93
C THR A 897 -75.17 -9.73 -5.72
N GLY A 898 -74.69 -9.01 -6.75
CA GLY A 898 -73.68 -9.54 -7.69
C GLY A 898 -72.38 -9.96 -7.02
N GLY A 899 -71.87 -9.16 -6.08
CA GLY A 899 -70.68 -9.52 -5.30
C GLY A 899 -70.91 -10.74 -4.40
N SER A 900 -71.99 -10.72 -3.61
CA SER A 900 -72.28 -11.79 -2.65
C SER A 900 -72.59 -13.13 -3.32
N LEU A 901 -73.18 -13.17 -4.51
CA LEU A 901 -73.38 -14.41 -5.27
C LEU A 901 -72.04 -15.00 -5.79
N LYS A 902 -71.11 -14.15 -6.26
CA LYS A 902 -69.77 -14.59 -6.69
C LYS A 902 -68.97 -15.20 -5.53
N ALA A 903 -68.92 -14.52 -4.39
CA ALA A 903 -68.29 -15.05 -3.18
C ALA A 903 -68.98 -16.35 -2.71
N THR A 904 -70.31 -16.39 -2.69
CA THR A 904 -71.10 -17.59 -2.35
C THR A 904 -70.68 -18.78 -3.20
N LYS A 905 -70.65 -18.61 -4.53
CA LYS A 905 -70.25 -19.67 -5.47
C LYS A 905 -68.81 -20.12 -5.22
N TYR A 906 -67.87 -19.18 -5.12
CA TYR A 906 -66.46 -19.50 -4.91
C TYR A 906 -66.23 -20.25 -3.59
N ILE A 907 -66.89 -19.86 -2.50
CA ILE A 907 -66.76 -20.56 -1.20
C ILE A 907 -67.35 -21.97 -1.27
N VAL A 908 -68.49 -22.14 -1.95
CA VAL A 908 -69.11 -23.46 -2.17
C VAL A 908 -68.23 -24.39 -3.03
N GLU A 909 -67.51 -23.84 -4.01
CA GLU A 909 -66.68 -24.61 -4.95
C GLU A 909 -65.21 -24.81 -4.49
N LYS A 910 -64.66 -23.91 -3.67
CA LYS A 910 -63.22 -23.84 -3.34
C LYS A 910 -62.88 -23.55 -1.87
N GLY A 911 -63.84 -23.21 -1.04
CA GLY A 911 -63.63 -22.84 0.37
C GLY A 911 -63.41 -21.34 0.62
N SER A 912 -63.35 -20.95 1.90
CA SER A 912 -63.32 -19.54 2.35
C SER A 912 -61.94 -18.90 2.36
N THR A 913 -60.86 -19.69 2.40
CA THR A 913 -59.50 -19.17 2.33
C THR A 913 -59.19 -18.68 0.91
N GLY A 914 -58.72 -17.44 0.77
CA GLY A 914 -58.38 -16.86 -0.54
C GLY A 914 -59.59 -16.40 -1.36
N VAL A 915 -60.75 -16.16 -0.72
CA VAL A 915 -61.88 -15.46 -1.36
C VAL A 915 -61.49 -14.02 -1.69
N VAL A 916 -60.73 -13.35 -0.81
CA VAL A 916 -59.98 -12.13 -1.09
C VAL A 916 -58.50 -12.45 -0.94
N THR A 917 -57.69 -12.11 -1.93
CA THR A 917 -56.23 -12.15 -1.86
C THR A 917 -55.68 -10.82 -2.36
N ILE A 918 -54.86 -10.15 -1.56
CA ILE A 918 -54.13 -8.93 -1.94
C ILE A 918 -52.68 -9.30 -2.24
N THR A 919 -52.16 -8.86 -3.39
CA THR A 919 -50.79 -9.10 -3.86
C THR A 919 -49.99 -7.80 -4.05
N TYR A 920 -50.66 -6.65 -3.96
CA TYR A 920 -50.04 -5.34 -3.96
C TYR A 920 -50.92 -4.34 -3.19
N ALA A 921 -50.32 -3.52 -2.33
CA ALA A 921 -51.01 -2.47 -1.60
C ALA A 921 -50.12 -1.23 -1.52
N TYR A 922 -50.66 -0.06 -1.88
CA TYR A 922 -49.96 1.22 -1.74
C TYR A 922 -50.93 2.37 -1.49
N PHE A 923 -50.43 3.44 -0.87
CA PHE A 923 -51.11 4.74 -0.89
C PHE A 923 -50.18 5.83 -1.41
N GLU A 924 -50.78 6.89 -1.92
CA GLU A 924 -50.11 8.15 -2.25
C GLU A 924 -50.97 9.27 -1.68
N SER A 925 -50.36 10.19 -0.92
CA SER A 925 -51.08 11.23 -0.18
C SER A 925 -50.17 12.39 0.18
N LYS A 926 -50.75 13.53 0.57
CA LYS A 926 -50.00 14.60 1.23
C LYS A 926 -49.68 14.20 2.66
N LEU A 927 -48.47 14.53 3.12
CA LEU A 927 -47.95 14.08 4.41
C LEU A 927 -48.87 14.47 5.58
N ASN A 928 -49.38 15.71 5.60
CA ASN A 928 -50.32 16.18 6.61
C ASN A 928 -51.68 15.44 6.64
N VAL A 929 -52.06 14.78 5.53
CA VAL A 929 -53.24 13.92 5.46
C VAL A 929 -52.89 12.49 5.91
N ALA A 930 -51.70 12.00 5.56
CA ALA A 930 -51.24 10.65 5.90
C ALA A 930 -50.80 10.47 7.36
N ASP A 931 -50.41 11.55 8.05
CA ASP A 931 -49.86 11.52 9.42
C ASP A 931 -50.82 10.91 10.47
N GLY A 932 -52.13 11.14 10.34
CA GLY A 932 -53.13 10.49 11.18
C GLY A 932 -53.30 8.98 10.91
N GLY A 933 -52.61 8.44 9.91
CA GLY A 933 -52.66 7.03 9.51
C GLY A 933 -53.93 6.60 8.76
N MET A 934 -54.88 7.51 8.55
CA MET A 934 -56.07 7.28 7.73
C MET A 934 -55.76 7.63 6.27
N VAL A 935 -55.66 6.63 5.40
CA VAL A 935 -55.18 6.80 4.02
C VAL A 935 -56.07 6.06 3.01
N SER A 936 -56.15 6.58 1.79
CA SER A 936 -56.78 5.85 0.67
C SER A 936 -55.79 4.83 0.13
N MET A 937 -55.98 3.57 0.50
CA MET A 937 -55.16 2.44 0.09
C MET A 937 -55.68 1.87 -1.22
N LYS A 938 -54.83 1.88 -2.25
CA LYS A 938 -55.04 1.16 -3.51
C LYS A 938 -54.54 -0.27 -3.34
N VAL A 939 -55.41 -1.24 -3.55
CA VAL A 939 -55.10 -2.68 -3.43
C VAL A 939 -55.36 -3.42 -4.73
N LYS A 940 -54.46 -4.35 -5.07
CA LYS A 940 -54.61 -5.26 -6.20
C LYS A 940 -54.48 -6.72 -5.77
N GLY A 941 -55.15 -7.60 -6.49
CA GLY A 941 -55.08 -9.05 -6.29
C GLY A 941 -56.30 -9.74 -6.89
N THR A 942 -57.04 -10.54 -6.12
CA THR A 942 -58.25 -11.23 -6.58
C THR A 942 -59.40 -11.18 -5.56
N TYR A 943 -60.62 -11.24 -6.10
CA TYR A 943 -61.86 -11.48 -5.36
C TYR A 943 -62.68 -12.57 -6.06
N ALA A 944 -63.05 -13.63 -5.34
CA ALA A 944 -63.77 -14.79 -5.88
C ALA A 944 -63.11 -15.39 -7.16
N GLY A 945 -61.78 -15.28 -7.28
CA GLY A 945 -61.00 -15.74 -8.43
C GLY A 945 -60.95 -14.77 -9.63
N GLU A 946 -61.70 -13.68 -9.61
CA GLU A 946 -61.60 -12.59 -10.60
C GLU A 946 -60.55 -11.54 -10.15
N PRO A 947 -59.93 -10.77 -11.08
CA PRO A 947 -59.02 -9.70 -10.73
C PRO A 947 -59.68 -8.60 -9.89
N LEU A 948 -58.99 -8.17 -8.83
CA LEU A 948 -59.38 -7.07 -7.95
C LEU A 948 -58.39 -5.91 -8.11
N ASP A 949 -58.90 -4.71 -8.36
CA ASP A 949 -58.15 -3.45 -8.41
C ASP A 949 -59.07 -2.35 -7.86
N GLN A 950 -58.93 -1.99 -6.59
CA GLN A 950 -59.83 -1.07 -5.88
C GLN A 950 -59.08 -0.14 -4.92
N SER A 951 -59.76 0.93 -4.50
CA SER A 951 -59.27 1.88 -3.49
C SER A 951 -60.24 1.92 -2.31
N PHE A 952 -59.76 1.82 -1.08
CA PHE A 952 -60.56 1.99 0.13
C PHE A 952 -59.80 2.77 1.21
N THR A 953 -60.52 3.44 2.11
CA THR A 953 -59.90 4.14 3.23
C THR A 953 -59.55 3.17 4.34
N ILE A 954 -58.26 3.08 4.71
CA ILE A 954 -57.76 2.25 5.81
C ILE A 954 -57.18 3.12 6.94
N ASN A 955 -57.40 2.71 8.19
CA ASN A 955 -56.78 3.30 9.37
C ASN A 955 -55.55 2.44 9.75
N LEU A 956 -54.34 2.80 9.31
CA LEU A 956 -53.13 1.99 9.55
C LEU A 956 -52.82 1.76 11.05
N PRO A 957 -53.03 2.73 11.96
CA PRO A 957 -53.03 2.47 13.41
C PRO A 957 -54.04 1.43 13.89
N SER A 958 -55.26 1.39 13.34
CA SER A 958 -56.35 0.49 13.76
C SER A 958 -57.18 -0.04 12.57
N PRO A 959 -56.63 -0.96 11.75
CA PRO A 959 -57.16 -1.21 10.40
C PRO A 959 -58.39 -2.12 10.32
N GLN A 960 -58.69 -2.89 11.37
CA GLN A 960 -59.71 -3.96 11.35
C GLN A 960 -61.06 -3.48 10.79
N ALA A 961 -61.70 -2.50 11.45
CA ALA A 961 -63.04 -2.03 11.05
C ALA A 961 -63.08 -1.46 9.62
N THR A 962 -61.98 -0.85 9.15
CA THR A 962 -61.87 -0.38 7.76
C THR A 962 -61.72 -1.51 6.74
N VAL A 963 -61.10 -2.63 7.12
CA VAL A 963 -61.00 -3.83 6.25
C VAL A 963 -62.32 -4.62 6.26
N GLU A 964 -63.00 -4.72 7.40
CA GLU A 964 -64.33 -5.31 7.51
C GLU A 964 -65.36 -4.53 6.65
N ALA A 965 -65.32 -3.19 6.69
CA ALA A 965 -66.15 -2.34 5.83
C ALA A 965 -65.84 -2.51 4.33
N PHE A 966 -64.56 -2.67 3.95
CA PHE A 966 -64.15 -2.98 2.58
C PHE A 966 -64.66 -4.37 2.14
N ALA A 967 -64.59 -5.38 3.01
CA ALA A 967 -65.12 -6.71 2.74
C ALA A 967 -66.65 -6.68 2.50
N GLN A 968 -67.38 -5.89 3.30
CA GLN A 968 -68.82 -5.64 3.12
C GLN A 968 -69.14 -4.81 1.86
N GLN A 969 -68.18 -4.03 1.33
CA GLN A 969 -68.33 -3.36 0.04
C GLN A 969 -68.18 -4.34 -1.13
N LEU A 970 -67.27 -5.31 -1.08
CA LEU A 970 -67.09 -6.35 -2.10
C LEU A 970 -68.31 -7.29 -2.24
N LEU A 971 -69.17 -7.36 -1.22
CA LEU A 971 -70.40 -8.14 -1.26
C LEU A 971 -71.55 -7.49 -2.05
N LYS A 972 -71.45 -6.21 -2.39
CA LYS A 972 -72.46 -5.47 -3.15
C LYS A 972 -72.26 -5.73 -4.65
#